data_AF-A0A1I1RNU4-F1
#
_entry.id   AF-A0A1I1RNU4-F1
#
_cell.length_a   1.000
_cell.length_b   1.000
_cell.length_c   1.000
_cell.angle_alpha   90.00
_cell.angle_beta   90.00
_cell.angle_gamma   90.00
#
_symmetry.space_group_name_H-M   'P 1'
#
loop_
_entity.id
_entity.type
_entity.pdbx_description
1 polymer ?
#
loop_
_entity_poly.entity_id
_entity_poly.type
_entity_poly.pdbx_seq_one_letter_code
_entity_poly.pdbx_strand_id
1 'polypeptide(L)'
;MTKTIKRAAAALLALAIAAGTIPVEFGAKGLLTVNASAEAGDITEVDTEKEKTEEGSEEVPEEPVIAPNTFYTVEEFNAAEPGTNPTLKLQENCNGTITVTRDDGIIDLNGFTITGYLNLQNRNGSLIVKNGSVGWLDDTPGNCSDYTYPVILINVTVYNTVFGGNRKFYYVGNTTVRSFGWESGSFEAADITGFNAIADPVAKEGLVYNGEPQLLIDDSSFKGTFGIVPTADEEQRYFTYYFTSDEQESDTYEAGTVEDGVINTECEPLYAADAGEYTVYYIWNCDGEYEDGVGANSFTVTIEKAVPEVTAPTANELTYNGEAQELVTAGYSTFGKLSYSLDGENFSEEIPTATAAGKYTVWYKVEETNNWEASEADSIEVTVDHLYTKHEKADATCTEDGAKEDYWTNELGEFFSDEKGKNEIDSSVVIPAKGHKYDTKAPVWTWTERENGFDVSVQFKCKTCGDTEEVKAEVKSEDDGKQTTYTATAVFGEKTYTDTKSVDDTYTVIVKGGTVAEGEKDVYLYDDQIVLKAEDTPAFAGWYIDSELVSTEQSYCLAVTGDTEIEAKYDDNFILGDVNSDGKINITDLSKVAAHVKGKRMLTADQIRRADINRDGTVNVTDMTKIAAHIKGKKLIK
;
A
#
# COMPACT_ATOMS: atom_id res chain seq x y z
N MET A 1 3.70 -24.05 -32.13
CA MET A 1 4.32 -25.24 -32.75
C MET A 1 4.73 -24.91 -34.19
N THR A 2 5.93 -24.34 -34.36
CA THR A 2 6.77 -24.33 -35.58
C THR A 2 7.95 -23.38 -35.30
N LYS A 3 8.90 -23.82 -34.48
CA LYS A 3 10.25 -23.25 -34.31
C LYS A 3 11.07 -24.17 -33.39
N THR A 4 11.08 -25.46 -33.72
CA THR A 4 11.91 -26.47 -33.05
C THR A 4 12.64 -27.18 -34.18
N ILE A 5 13.93 -26.85 -34.35
CA ILE A 5 15.01 -27.45 -35.19
C ILE A 5 15.86 -26.28 -35.71
N LYS A 6 16.71 -25.72 -34.82
CA LYS A 6 17.98 -25.02 -35.16
C LYS A 6 18.85 -24.73 -33.93
N ARG A 7 18.63 -25.42 -32.80
CA ARG A 7 19.49 -25.40 -31.59
C ARG A 7 19.78 -26.81 -31.06
N ALA A 8 20.18 -27.71 -31.96
CA ALA A 8 20.58 -29.08 -31.61
C ALA A 8 21.92 -29.52 -32.24
N ALA A 9 22.73 -28.57 -32.73
CA ALA A 9 24.05 -28.85 -33.30
C ALA A 9 25.24 -28.29 -32.47
N ALA A 10 24.97 -27.48 -31.44
CA ALA A 10 26.01 -26.91 -30.57
C ALA A 10 26.16 -27.63 -29.21
N ALA A 11 25.22 -28.49 -28.82
CA ALA A 11 25.22 -29.17 -27.52
C ALA A 11 25.78 -30.61 -27.55
N LEU A 12 26.22 -31.12 -28.71
CA LEU A 12 26.85 -32.46 -28.81
C LEU A 12 28.35 -32.44 -29.11
N LEU A 13 28.97 -31.25 -29.21
CA LEU A 13 30.42 -31.09 -29.38
C LEU A 13 31.14 -30.67 -28.08
N ALA A 14 30.40 -30.21 -27.07
CA ALA A 14 30.94 -29.78 -25.77
C ALA A 14 31.02 -30.91 -24.72
N LEU A 15 30.53 -32.12 -24.99
CA LEU A 15 30.61 -33.26 -24.06
C LEU A 15 31.71 -34.30 -24.39
N ALA A 16 32.55 -34.04 -25.40
CA ALA A 16 33.64 -34.95 -25.78
C ALA A 16 35.06 -34.43 -25.44
N ILE A 17 35.19 -33.22 -24.89
CA ILE A 17 36.50 -32.60 -24.58
C ILE A 17 36.83 -32.62 -23.07
N ALA A 18 35.90 -33.04 -22.20
CA ALA A 18 36.09 -33.04 -20.74
C ALA A 18 36.46 -34.40 -20.10
N ALA A 19 36.75 -35.46 -20.87
CA ALA A 19 37.16 -36.75 -20.30
C ALA A 19 38.42 -37.27 -21.00
N GLY A 20 39.58 -36.76 -20.59
CA GLY A 20 40.88 -37.18 -21.13
C GLY A 20 41.07 -38.69 -21.07
N THR A 21 41.24 -39.32 -22.24
CA THR A 21 41.82 -40.66 -22.40
C THR A 21 42.37 -40.84 -23.82
N ILE A 22 43.64 -40.47 -24.04
CA ILE A 22 44.47 -41.05 -25.10
C ILE A 22 45.71 -41.64 -24.43
N PRO A 23 45.98 -42.96 -24.56
CA PRO A 23 47.33 -43.46 -24.39
C PRO A 23 48.14 -43.15 -25.65
N VAL A 24 49.35 -42.66 -25.43
CA VAL A 24 50.36 -42.36 -26.44
C VAL A 24 50.80 -43.65 -27.14
N GLU A 25 50.86 -43.67 -28.47
CA GLU A 25 51.96 -44.36 -29.17
C GLU A 25 52.21 -43.82 -30.59
N PHE A 26 53.50 -43.70 -30.89
CA PHE A 26 54.14 -43.23 -32.11
C PHE A 26 53.97 -44.23 -33.27
N GLY A 27 53.88 -43.76 -34.53
CA GLY A 27 54.30 -44.59 -35.67
C GLY A 27 53.72 -44.29 -37.05
N ALA A 28 54.51 -43.56 -37.85
CA ALA A 28 54.77 -43.76 -39.29
C ALA A 28 53.64 -43.82 -40.34
N LYS A 29 53.76 -42.89 -41.31
CA LYS A 29 53.50 -42.99 -42.77
C LYS A 29 52.15 -43.59 -43.24
N GLY A 30 51.33 -42.76 -43.88
CA GLY A 30 50.30 -43.23 -44.80
C GLY A 30 49.45 -42.12 -45.39
N LEU A 31 49.63 -41.85 -46.69
CA LEU A 31 48.78 -41.03 -47.55
C LEU A 31 47.36 -41.64 -47.61
N LEU A 32 46.31 -40.83 -47.48
CA LEU A 32 44.93 -41.28 -47.73
C LEU A 32 44.25 -40.37 -48.76
N THR A 33 44.04 -40.93 -49.94
CA THR A 33 43.14 -40.43 -50.99
C THR A 33 41.71 -40.85 -50.65
N VAL A 34 40.74 -39.94 -50.75
CA VAL A 34 39.32 -40.24 -50.57
C VAL A 34 38.61 -40.02 -51.91
N ASN A 35 38.12 -41.11 -52.52
CA ASN A 35 37.13 -41.05 -53.59
C ASN A 35 35.75 -41.19 -52.96
N ALA A 36 34.86 -40.21 -53.20
CA ALA A 36 33.44 -40.32 -52.90
C ALA A 36 32.67 -40.44 -54.22
N SER A 37 32.00 -41.58 -54.39
CA SER A 37 31.00 -41.84 -55.42
C SER A 37 29.63 -41.53 -54.82
N ALA A 38 28.85 -40.68 -55.51
CA ALA A 38 27.44 -40.45 -55.20
C ALA A 38 26.61 -40.93 -56.39
N GLU A 39 25.85 -42.01 -56.20
CA GLU A 39 24.67 -42.31 -57.00
C GLU A 39 23.47 -41.62 -56.33
N ALA A 40 22.79 -40.74 -57.06
CA ALA A 40 21.49 -40.20 -56.68
C ALA A 40 20.42 -40.86 -57.56
N GLY A 41 19.47 -41.53 -56.90
CA GLY A 41 18.26 -42.07 -57.49
C GLY A 41 17.18 -40.98 -57.65
N ASP A 42 16.48 -41.09 -58.76
CA ASP A 42 15.43 -40.25 -59.33
C ASP A 42 14.06 -40.42 -58.61
N ILE A 43 13.11 -39.53 -58.96
CA ILE A 43 11.65 -39.41 -58.73
C ILE A 43 11.24 -38.12 -57.99
N THR A 44 10.30 -37.28 -58.43
CA THR A 44 9.35 -37.25 -59.55
C THR A 44 8.74 -35.85 -59.64
N GLU A 45 8.47 -35.36 -60.86
CA GLU A 45 7.65 -34.17 -61.16
C GLU A 45 6.16 -34.36 -60.85
N VAL A 46 5.46 -33.28 -60.48
CA VAL A 46 4.05 -33.03 -60.80
C VAL A 46 3.86 -31.53 -61.08
N ASP A 47 3.42 -31.23 -62.31
CA ASP A 47 2.94 -29.95 -62.85
C ASP A 47 1.67 -29.43 -62.15
N THR A 48 1.47 -28.10 -62.09
CA THR A 48 0.43 -27.39 -62.87
C THR A 48 0.41 -25.86 -62.66
N GLU A 49 0.53 -25.14 -63.78
CA GLU A 49 -0.16 -23.92 -64.27
C GLU A 49 -0.40 -22.70 -63.34
N LYS A 50 0.25 -21.55 -63.60
CA LYS A 50 -0.08 -20.44 -64.54
C LYS A 50 -1.16 -19.46 -64.05
N GLU A 51 -0.75 -18.23 -63.74
CA GLU A 51 -1.45 -17.03 -64.22
C GLU A 51 -0.48 -15.83 -64.32
N LYS A 52 -0.66 -15.07 -65.41
CA LYS A 52 0.09 -13.88 -65.83
C LYS A 52 -0.73 -12.65 -65.45
N THR A 53 -0.06 -11.56 -65.05
CA THR A 53 -0.46 -10.19 -65.39
C THR A 53 0.76 -9.28 -65.47
N GLU A 54 0.68 -8.34 -66.41
CA GLU A 54 1.74 -7.53 -67.02
C GLU A 54 2.00 -6.18 -66.32
N GLU A 55 3.21 -5.68 -66.60
CA GLU A 55 3.63 -4.28 -66.81
C GLU A 55 3.68 -3.28 -65.63
N GLY A 56 4.87 -2.69 -65.45
CA GLY A 56 5.11 -1.51 -64.63
C GLY A 56 6.59 -1.28 -64.33
N SER A 57 7.32 -0.77 -65.32
CA SER A 57 8.72 -0.35 -65.24
C SER A 57 8.92 0.86 -64.33
N GLU A 58 9.81 0.76 -63.35
CA GLU A 58 10.57 1.89 -62.80
C GLU A 58 11.92 1.35 -62.32
N GLU A 59 13.00 1.78 -62.97
CA GLU A 59 14.38 1.41 -62.66
C GLU A 59 14.77 2.00 -61.30
N VAL A 60 15.02 1.14 -60.32
CA VAL A 60 15.76 1.48 -59.10
C VAL A 60 17.24 1.23 -59.40
N PRO A 61 18.16 2.20 -59.20
CA PRO A 61 19.58 1.92 -59.34
C PRO A 61 19.97 0.94 -58.23
N GLU A 62 20.52 -0.21 -58.61
CA GLU A 62 21.11 -1.14 -57.65
C GLU A 62 22.26 -0.42 -56.92
N GLU A 63 22.14 -0.30 -55.60
CA GLU A 63 23.28 -0.06 -54.72
C GLU A 63 24.31 -1.17 -54.95
N PRO A 64 25.62 -0.88 -54.98
CA PRO A 64 26.61 -1.92 -55.13
C PRO A 64 26.58 -2.82 -53.89
N VAL A 65 26.03 -4.03 -54.08
CA VAL A 65 26.16 -5.14 -53.14
C VAL A 65 27.65 -5.47 -53.01
N ILE A 66 28.30 -4.95 -51.95
CA ILE A 66 29.66 -5.40 -51.58
C ILE A 66 29.50 -6.79 -50.97
N ALA A 67 29.68 -7.82 -51.80
CA ALA A 67 29.71 -9.20 -51.35
C ALA A 67 30.97 -9.46 -50.50
N PRO A 68 30.87 -10.16 -49.36
CA PRO A 68 32.03 -10.55 -48.57
C PRO A 68 32.80 -11.66 -49.31
N ASN A 69 34.13 -11.50 -49.41
CA ASN A 69 35.10 -12.47 -49.94
C ASN A 69 35.12 -12.70 -51.45
N THR A 70 35.14 -11.64 -52.27
CA THR A 70 35.59 -11.74 -53.66
C THR A 70 37.12 -11.82 -53.71
N PHE A 71 37.64 -13.01 -53.97
CA PHE A 71 39.05 -13.25 -54.24
C PHE A 71 39.36 -12.76 -55.65
N TYR A 72 40.10 -11.66 -55.79
CA TYR A 72 40.57 -11.23 -57.10
C TYR A 72 41.76 -12.11 -57.51
N THR A 73 41.73 -12.67 -58.72
CA THR A 73 42.96 -13.10 -59.42
C THR A 73 43.83 -11.87 -59.71
N VAL A 74 45.12 -12.05 -60.04
CA VAL A 74 46.00 -10.92 -60.39
C VAL A 74 45.43 -10.10 -61.57
N GLU A 75 44.78 -10.76 -62.53
CA GLU A 75 44.16 -10.12 -63.69
C GLU A 75 42.93 -9.31 -63.29
N GLU A 76 42.03 -9.88 -62.48
CA GLU A 76 40.85 -9.16 -61.98
C GLU A 76 41.26 -8.04 -61.03
N PHE A 77 42.27 -8.26 -60.19
CA PHE A 77 42.83 -7.24 -59.32
C PHE A 77 43.30 -6.08 -60.17
N ASN A 78 44.07 -6.31 -61.24
CA ASN A 78 44.54 -5.27 -62.18
C ASN A 78 43.46 -4.71 -63.13
N ALA A 79 42.29 -5.34 -63.23
CA ALA A 79 41.18 -4.87 -64.06
C ALA A 79 40.05 -4.17 -63.28
N ALA A 80 40.08 -4.19 -61.94
CA ALA A 80 39.08 -3.51 -61.10
C ALA A 80 38.95 -2.01 -61.44
N GLU A 81 37.82 -1.39 -61.07
CA GLU A 81 37.61 0.04 -61.33
C GLU A 81 38.54 0.90 -60.42
N PRO A 82 39.09 2.03 -60.91
CA PRO A 82 39.92 2.91 -60.09
C PRO A 82 39.19 3.40 -58.83
N GLY A 83 39.84 3.38 -57.66
CA GLY A 83 39.28 3.86 -56.39
C GLY A 83 38.46 2.81 -55.62
N THR A 84 38.34 1.59 -56.14
CA THR A 84 37.56 0.51 -55.51
C THR A 84 38.33 -0.28 -54.45
N ASN A 85 39.62 -0.02 -54.24
CA ASN A 85 40.48 -0.69 -53.24
C ASN A 85 40.29 -2.23 -53.17
N PRO A 86 40.44 -2.96 -54.30
CA PRO A 86 40.24 -4.41 -54.32
C PRO A 86 41.25 -5.13 -53.40
N THR A 87 40.95 -6.38 -53.02
CA THR A 87 41.90 -7.24 -52.28
C THR A 87 42.31 -8.47 -53.11
N LEU A 88 43.57 -8.53 -53.51
CA LEU A 88 44.23 -9.72 -54.07
C LEU A 88 44.66 -10.61 -52.90
N LYS A 89 44.06 -11.81 -52.77
CA LYS A 89 44.41 -12.76 -51.71
C LYS A 89 45.04 -14.03 -52.28
N LEU A 90 46.31 -14.25 -51.95
CA LEU A 90 47.09 -15.39 -52.45
C LEU A 90 46.57 -16.71 -51.84
N GLN A 91 46.41 -17.72 -52.69
CA GLN A 91 45.85 -19.03 -52.30
C GLN A 91 46.91 -20.14 -52.19
N GLU A 92 48.10 -19.92 -52.74
CA GLU A 92 49.21 -20.86 -52.72
C GLU A 92 50.56 -20.15 -52.90
N ASN A 93 51.67 -20.83 -52.61
CA ASN A 93 53.00 -20.29 -52.88
C ASN A 93 53.20 -20.06 -54.38
N CYS A 94 53.64 -18.85 -54.75
CA CYS A 94 53.89 -18.49 -56.14
C CYS A 94 55.40 -18.55 -56.44
N ASN A 95 55.77 -19.30 -57.49
CA ASN A 95 57.14 -19.27 -58.03
C ASN A 95 57.14 -18.57 -59.39
N GLY A 96 57.44 -17.27 -59.40
CA GLY A 96 57.38 -16.45 -60.60
C GLY A 96 57.19 -14.97 -60.27
N THR A 97 56.79 -14.20 -61.28
CA THR A 97 56.56 -12.75 -61.16
C THR A 97 55.07 -12.45 -61.11
N ILE A 98 54.65 -11.68 -60.11
CA ILE A 98 53.34 -11.04 -60.03
C ILE A 98 53.54 -9.56 -60.33
N THR A 99 52.79 -9.01 -61.30
CA THR A 99 52.84 -7.58 -61.63
C THR A 99 51.53 -6.92 -61.29
N VAL A 100 51.62 -5.82 -60.55
CA VAL A 100 50.52 -4.96 -60.14
C VAL A 100 50.69 -3.60 -60.80
N THR A 101 49.71 -3.18 -61.58
CA THR A 101 49.78 -1.96 -62.42
C THR A 101 48.78 -0.88 -62.04
N ARG A 102 48.04 -1.09 -60.96
CA ARG A 102 47.06 -0.13 -60.42
C ARG A 102 47.65 0.67 -59.27
N ASP A 103 46.96 1.75 -58.96
CA ASP A 103 47.39 2.77 -58.01
C ASP A 103 46.91 2.49 -56.58
N ASP A 104 45.98 1.56 -56.38
CA ASP A 104 45.29 1.33 -55.11
C ASP A 104 44.93 -0.16 -54.88
N GLY A 105 44.73 -0.53 -53.61
CA GLY A 105 44.29 -1.87 -53.20
C GLY A 105 45.23 -2.64 -52.26
N ILE A 106 44.77 -3.82 -51.84
CA ILE A 106 45.42 -4.68 -50.85
C ILE A 106 45.88 -5.99 -51.50
N ILE A 107 47.10 -6.40 -51.20
CA ILE A 107 47.73 -7.65 -51.62
C ILE A 107 47.98 -8.48 -50.36
N ASP A 108 47.03 -9.34 -50.00
CA ASP A 108 47.16 -10.25 -48.86
C ASP A 108 47.81 -11.57 -49.32
N LEU A 109 49.07 -11.76 -48.93
CA LEU A 109 49.81 -12.99 -49.20
C LEU A 109 49.29 -14.18 -48.40
N ASN A 110 48.42 -13.97 -47.40
CA ASN A 110 47.66 -15.01 -46.68
C ASN A 110 48.53 -16.15 -46.12
N GLY A 111 49.72 -15.82 -45.63
CA GLY A 111 50.73 -16.74 -45.10
C GLY A 111 51.63 -17.39 -46.17
N PHE A 112 51.36 -17.17 -47.46
CA PHE A 112 52.10 -17.77 -48.57
C PHE A 112 53.31 -16.93 -49.00
N THR A 113 54.17 -17.55 -49.80
CA THR A 113 55.43 -16.98 -50.29
C THR A 113 55.39 -16.78 -51.80
N ILE A 114 55.73 -15.58 -52.26
CA ILE A 114 56.15 -15.30 -53.63
C ILE A 114 57.66 -15.49 -53.66
N THR A 115 58.17 -16.53 -54.31
CA THR A 115 59.64 -16.79 -54.36
C THR A 115 60.34 -15.95 -55.43
N GLY A 116 59.61 -15.49 -56.45
CA GLY A 116 60.10 -14.60 -57.49
C GLY A 116 59.83 -13.13 -57.19
N TYR A 117 59.31 -12.38 -58.17
CA TYR A 117 59.16 -10.93 -58.10
C TYR A 117 57.71 -10.51 -57.81
N LEU A 118 57.52 -9.54 -56.92
CA LEU A 118 56.29 -8.76 -56.80
C LEU A 118 56.57 -7.37 -57.34
N ASN A 119 56.11 -7.11 -58.56
CA ASN A 119 56.31 -5.86 -59.28
C ASN A 119 55.19 -4.88 -58.97
N LEU A 120 55.49 -3.76 -58.31
CA LEU A 120 54.51 -2.73 -57.91
C LEU A 120 54.69 -1.46 -58.75
N GLN A 121 53.80 -1.27 -59.72
CA GLN A 121 53.85 -0.18 -60.70
C GLN A 121 52.76 0.90 -60.45
N ASN A 122 52.45 1.18 -59.18
CA ASN A 122 51.54 2.26 -58.78
C ASN A 122 52.18 3.64 -59.00
N ARG A 123 51.42 4.54 -59.64
CA ARG A 123 51.80 5.88 -60.08
C ARG A 123 51.08 7.02 -59.36
N ASN A 124 49.89 6.82 -58.80
CA ASN A 124 49.10 7.91 -58.20
C ASN A 124 48.46 7.59 -56.84
N GLY A 125 48.75 6.42 -56.26
CA GLY A 125 48.12 5.97 -55.01
C GLY A 125 48.97 4.95 -54.25
N SER A 126 48.45 4.48 -53.11
CA SER A 126 49.16 3.60 -52.18
C SER A 126 48.73 2.15 -52.31
N LEU A 127 49.68 1.23 -52.27
CA LEU A 127 49.42 -0.21 -52.23
C LEU A 127 49.80 -0.81 -50.87
N ILE A 128 48.99 -1.75 -50.40
CA ILE A 128 49.25 -2.50 -49.16
C ILE A 128 49.63 -3.94 -49.52
N VAL A 129 50.72 -4.46 -48.97
CA VAL A 129 51.11 -5.88 -49.06
C VAL A 129 51.14 -6.46 -47.65
N LYS A 130 50.42 -7.54 -47.39
CA LYS A 130 50.34 -8.11 -46.03
C LYS A 130 50.49 -9.62 -45.94
N ASN A 131 50.88 -10.09 -44.75
CA ASN A 131 50.83 -11.47 -44.27
C ASN A 131 51.53 -12.52 -45.16
N GLY A 132 52.85 -12.53 -45.26
CA GLY A 132 53.53 -13.59 -46.02
C GLY A 132 54.99 -13.32 -46.31
N SER A 133 55.49 -13.80 -47.44
CA SER A 133 56.88 -13.57 -47.85
C SER A 133 57.03 -13.26 -49.34
N VAL A 134 57.99 -12.42 -49.69
CA VAL A 134 58.28 -11.99 -51.06
C VAL A 134 59.78 -12.12 -51.31
N GLY A 135 60.16 -12.81 -52.38
CA GLY A 135 61.54 -13.03 -52.80
C GLY A 135 62.19 -11.73 -53.25
N TRP A 136 61.55 -11.04 -54.18
CA TRP A 136 61.97 -9.76 -54.72
C TRP A 136 60.79 -8.80 -54.78
N LEU A 137 60.87 -7.64 -54.15
CA LEU A 137 59.90 -6.55 -54.33
C LEU A 137 60.50 -5.53 -55.31
N ASP A 138 59.81 -5.24 -56.41
CA ASP A 138 60.42 -4.65 -57.61
C ASP A 138 59.50 -3.63 -58.36
N ASP A 139 60.07 -2.72 -59.15
CA ASP A 139 59.39 -1.84 -60.12
C ASP A 139 60.10 -1.67 -61.48
N THR A 140 61.18 -2.42 -61.71
CA THR A 140 62.13 -2.25 -62.83
C THR A 140 61.55 -2.29 -64.26
N PRO A 141 60.35 -2.81 -64.58
CA PRO A 141 59.84 -2.71 -65.96
C PRO A 141 59.46 -1.29 -66.41
N GLY A 142 59.43 -0.29 -65.52
CA GLY A 142 59.01 1.07 -65.83
C GLY A 142 60.08 2.14 -65.60
N ASN A 143 59.89 3.33 -66.17
CA ASN A 143 60.80 4.47 -65.97
C ASN A 143 60.76 4.89 -64.48
N CYS A 144 61.89 4.77 -63.77
CA CYS A 144 62.00 4.94 -62.32
C CYS A 144 61.48 6.28 -61.76
N SER A 145 61.32 7.30 -62.60
CA SER A 145 60.74 8.59 -62.23
C SER A 145 59.22 8.59 -62.07
N ASP A 146 58.53 7.58 -62.61
CA ASP A 146 57.08 7.61 -62.79
C ASP A 146 56.31 6.99 -61.60
N TYR A 147 57.00 6.45 -60.60
CA TYR A 147 56.41 5.66 -59.52
C TYR A 147 56.84 6.13 -58.12
N THR A 148 56.36 7.30 -57.71
CA THR A 148 56.81 7.98 -56.48
C THR A 148 55.93 7.72 -55.23
N TYR A 149 54.83 6.98 -55.38
CA TYR A 149 53.81 6.83 -54.36
C TYR A 149 54.07 5.66 -53.39
N PRO A 150 53.61 5.74 -52.13
CA PRO A 150 54.08 4.86 -51.08
C PRO A 150 53.56 3.43 -51.17
N VAL A 151 54.34 2.50 -50.63
CA VAL A 151 53.97 1.09 -50.44
C VAL A 151 54.00 0.75 -48.96
N ILE A 152 52.95 0.10 -48.46
CA ILE A 152 52.79 -0.29 -47.06
C ILE A 152 52.93 -1.81 -46.95
N LEU A 153 53.81 -2.31 -46.08
CA LEU A 153 54.07 -3.73 -45.85
C LEU A 153 53.62 -4.14 -44.43
N ILE A 154 52.86 -5.22 -44.26
CA ILE A 154 52.32 -5.61 -42.94
C ILE A 154 52.53 -7.11 -42.69
N ASN A 155 53.31 -7.50 -41.69
CA ASN A 155 53.67 -8.91 -41.44
C ASN A 155 54.24 -9.64 -42.67
N VAL A 156 55.12 -8.98 -43.45
CA VAL A 156 55.72 -9.55 -44.66
C VAL A 156 57.23 -9.76 -44.50
N THR A 157 57.79 -10.88 -44.93
CA THR A 157 59.24 -11.02 -45.11
C THR A 157 59.63 -10.78 -46.56
N VAL A 158 60.26 -9.65 -46.85
CA VAL A 158 60.83 -9.32 -48.16
C VAL A 158 62.32 -9.69 -48.16
N TYR A 159 62.73 -10.57 -49.07
CA TYR A 159 64.10 -11.09 -49.11
C TYR A 159 65.07 -10.23 -49.93
N ASN A 160 64.57 -9.46 -50.89
CA ASN A 160 65.35 -8.54 -51.72
C ASN A 160 64.45 -7.40 -52.22
N THR A 161 65.01 -6.19 -52.39
CA THR A 161 64.31 -5.04 -52.98
C THR A 161 65.09 -4.45 -54.16
N VAL A 162 64.36 -4.06 -55.20
CA VAL A 162 64.90 -3.37 -56.39
C VAL A 162 63.94 -2.26 -56.79
N PHE A 163 64.32 -1.00 -56.59
CA PHE A 163 63.49 0.14 -56.94
C PHE A 163 64.32 1.27 -57.51
N GLY A 164 63.72 2.11 -58.35
CA GLY A 164 64.30 3.40 -58.70
C GLY A 164 63.42 4.59 -58.29
N GLY A 165 64.06 5.72 -57.98
CA GLY A 165 63.35 6.98 -57.64
C GLY A 165 63.13 7.21 -56.14
N ASN A 166 62.33 8.24 -55.81
CA ASN A 166 62.05 8.71 -54.44
C ASN A 166 60.83 8.01 -53.79
N ARG A 167 60.65 6.71 -54.02
CA ARG A 167 59.50 5.97 -53.49
C ARG A 167 59.64 5.74 -51.97
N LYS A 168 58.55 5.99 -51.23
CA LYS A 168 58.50 5.77 -49.77
C LYS A 168 57.97 4.37 -49.45
N PHE A 169 58.60 3.69 -48.50
CA PHE A 169 58.14 2.40 -47.98
C PHE A 169 57.80 2.52 -46.50
N TYR A 170 56.65 1.99 -46.13
CA TYR A 170 56.23 1.85 -44.75
C TYR A 170 56.09 0.37 -44.43
N TYR A 171 56.55 -0.07 -43.27
CA TYR A 171 56.41 -1.46 -42.85
C TYR A 171 55.98 -1.58 -41.40
N VAL A 172 55.08 -2.54 -41.14
CA VAL A 172 54.34 -2.71 -39.87
C VAL A 172 54.33 -4.19 -39.48
N GLY A 173 54.21 -4.48 -38.19
CA GLY A 173 54.12 -5.84 -37.66
C GLY A 173 55.44 -6.61 -37.78
N ASN A 174 55.38 -7.93 -37.91
CA ASN A 174 56.56 -8.80 -38.06
C ASN A 174 57.16 -8.73 -39.49
N THR A 175 57.32 -7.52 -40.02
CA THR A 175 57.86 -7.29 -41.36
C THR A 175 59.39 -7.24 -41.32
N THR A 176 60.03 -7.98 -42.21
CA THR A 176 61.49 -7.99 -42.37
C THR A 176 61.84 -7.69 -43.82
N VAL A 177 62.70 -6.71 -44.09
CA VAL A 177 63.21 -6.43 -45.44
C VAL A 177 64.71 -6.70 -45.47
N ARG A 178 65.17 -7.64 -46.30
CA ARG A 178 66.58 -8.05 -46.39
C ARG A 178 67.21 -7.52 -47.69
N SER A 179 68.30 -6.76 -47.60
CA SER A 179 69.22 -6.33 -48.69
C SER A 179 68.69 -5.47 -49.86
N PHE A 180 69.56 -4.57 -50.37
CA PHE A 180 69.28 -3.53 -51.38
C PHE A 180 70.02 -3.76 -52.71
N GLY A 181 69.31 -3.78 -53.83
CA GLY A 181 69.86 -3.68 -55.20
C GLY A 181 70.13 -2.22 -55.64
N TRP A 182 70.94 -2.03 -56.68
CA TRP A 182 71.59 -0.75 -57.05
C TRP A 182 70.68 0.42 -57.55
N GLU A 183 71.18 1.64 -57.26
CA GLU A 183 70.98 2.98 -57.87
C GLU A 183 69.83 3.94 -57.40
N SER A 184 70.27 5.04 -56.75
CA SER A 184 69.67 6.39 -56.63
C SER A 184 68.26 6.58 -56.06
N GLY A 185 68.10 6.31 -54.75
CA GLY A 185 67.08 6.93 -53.91
C GLY A 185 67.70 7.37 -52.58
N SER A 186 67.33 8.54 -52.06
CA SER A 186 67.66 8.91 -50.68
C SER A 186 66.72 8.15 -49.74
N PHE A 187 67.24 7.18 -49.00
CA PHE A 187 66.53 6.50 -47.92
C PHE A 187 66.93 7.18 -46.61
N GLU A 188 65.95 7.67 -45.85
CA GLU A 188 66.18 7.94 -44.42
C GLU A 188 66.21 6.60 -43.68
N ALA A 189 67.27 6.38 -42.90
CA ALA A 189 67.36 5.19 -42.08
C ALA A 189 66.25 5.25 -41.02
N ALA A 190 65.51 4.15 -40.85
CA ALA A 190 64.90 3.86 -39.57
C ALA A 190 66.05 3.73 -38.57
N ASP A 191 66.33 4.81 -37.83
CA ASP A 191 67.35 4.79 -36.80
C ASP A 191 67.00 3.72 -35.76
N ILE A 192 68.04 3.22 -35.09
CA ILE A 192 68.12 2.10 -34.15
C ILE A 192 67.19 2.15 -32.91
N THR A 193 66.20 3.02 -32.92
CA THR A 193 65.10 3.14 -31.98
C THR A 193 63.86 2.57 -32.66
N GLY A 194 63.42 1.39 -32.21
CA GLY A 194 62.10 0.89 -32.62
C GLY A 194 61.02 1.95 -32.40
N PHE A 195 59.97 1.83 -33.20
CA PHE A 195 58.71 2.59 -33.25
C PHE A 195 58.58 3.57 -34.42
N ASN A 196 57.69 3.19 -35.34
CA ASN A 196 56.45 3.92 -35.63
C ASN A 196 55.49 2.96 -36.35
N ALA A 197 55.00 1.95 -35.63
CA ALA A 197 53.83 1.21 -36.08
C ALA A 197 52.61 2.09 -35.80
N ILE A 198 52.26 2.90 -36.79
CA ILE A 198 50.94 3.51 -36.90
C ILE A 198 50.03 2.36 -37.39
N ALA A 199 49.44 1.63 -36.44
CA ALA A 199 48.41 0.64 -36.75
C ALA A 199 47.06 1.26 -36.38
N ASP A 200 46.13 1.24 -37.32
CA ASP A 200 44.76 1.66 -37.05
C ASP A 200 44.22 0.90 -35.82
N PRO A 201 43.58 1.60 -34.87
CA PRO A 201 42.95 0.94 -33.73
C PRO A 201 42.00 -0.15 -34.21
N VAL A 202 42.03 -1.29 -33.53
CA VAL A 202 41.14 -2.42 -33.85
C VAL A 202 39.94 -2.36 -32.93
N ALA A 203 38.74 -2.42 -33.52
CA ALA A 203 37.48 -2.55 -32.80
C ALA A 203 37.53 -3.74 -31.82
N LYS A 204 37.10 -3.53 -30.58
CA LYS A 204 36.94 -4.64 -29.63
C LYS A 204 35.63 -5.37 -29.92
N GLU A 205 35.72 -6.64 -30.26
CA GLU A 205 34.55 -7.46 -30.56
C GLU A 205 33.97 -8.15 -29.30
N GLY A 206 32.66 -8.42 -29.32
CA GLY A 206 32.00 -9.25 -28.31
C GLY A 206 31.78 -8.57 -26.97
N LEU A 207 31.71 -7.23 -26.94
CA LEU A 207 31.35 -6.49 -25.74
C LEU A 207 29.86 -6.66 -25.43
N VAL A 208 29.57 -6.91 -24.16
CA VAL A 208 28.20 -6.99 -23.62
C VAL A 208 28.18 -6.14 -22.36
N TYR A 209 27.11 -5.40 -22.12
CA TYR A 209 26.95 -4.60 -20.91
C TYR A 209 27.21 -5.45 -19.64
N ASN A 210 28.04 -4.93 -18.74
CA ASN A 210 28.42 -5.62 -17.50
C ASN A 210 28.37 -4.72 -16.26
N GLY A 211 27.87 -3.49 -16.40
CA GLY A 211 27.77 -2.50 -15.32
C GLY A 211 29.02 -1.65 -15.07
N GLU A 212 30.11 -1.88 -15.80
CA GLU A 212 31.38 -1.14 -15.66
C GLU A 212 31.81 -0.54 -17.01
N PRO A 213 32.62 0.54 -17.02
CA PRO A 213 33.18 1.09 -18.26
C PRO A 213 34.05 0.07 -19.02
N GLN A 214 33.79 -0.12 -20.31
CA GLN A 214 34.48 -1.08 -21.17
C GLN A 214 35.29 -0.38 -22.26
N LEU A 215 36.56 -0.78 -22.39
CA LEU A 215 37.46 -0.27 -23.42
C LEU A 215 36.96 -0.66 -24.82
N LEU A 216 36.77 0.30 -25.71
CA LEU A 216 36.16 0.07 -27.04
C LEU A 216 37.13 -0.50 -28.09
N ILE A 217 38.43 -0.50 -27.81
CA ILE A 217 39.45 -0.99 -28.74
C ILE A 217 40.23 -2.16 -28.14
N ASP A 218 40.71 -3.06 -28.99
CA ASP A 218 41.44 -4.24 -28.55
C ASP A 218 42.75 -3.84 -27.85
N ASP A 219 43.06 -4.47 -26.72
CA ASP A 219 44.26 -4.20 -25.91
C ASP A 219 45.56 -4.38 -26.70
N SER A 220 45.56 -5.19 -27.76
CA SER A 220 46.69 -5.37 -28.67
C SER A 220 46.96 -4.15 -29.55
N SER A 221 45.97 -3.26 -29.77
CA SER A 221 46.14 -1.95 -30.40
C SER A 221 47.15 -1.08 -29.64
N PHE A 222 47.37 -1.36 -28.34
CA PHE A 222 48.32 -0.65 -27.48
C PHE A 222 49.65 -1.39 -27.25
N LYS A 223 49.78 -2.65 -27.70
CA LYS A 223 50.99 -3.46 -27.46
C LYS A 223 52.15 -3.14 -28.42
N GLY A 224 51.94 -2.24 -29.38
CA GLY A 224 53.01 -1.42 -29.92
C GLY A 224 53.39 -0.37 -28.88
N THR A 225 54.49 -0.56 -28.17
CA THR A 225 54.99 0.34 -27.12
C THR A 225 54.94 1.82 -27.55
N PHE A 226 54.08 2.62 -26.93
CA PHE A 226 54.16 4.08 -26.99
C PHE A 226 55.46 4.52 -26.27
N GLY A 227 56.56 4.54 -27.00
CA GLY A 227 57.85 5.02 -26.53
C GLY A 227 58.15 6.38 -27.15
N ILE A 228 57.89 7.45 -26.40
CA ILE A 228 58.35 8.80 -26.75
C ILE A 228 59.86 8.85 -26.47
N VAL A 229 60.64 9.37 -27.42
CA VAL A 229 61.93 10.00 -27.12
C VAL A 229 61.78 11.47 -27.49
N PRO A 230 62.06 12.43 -26.58
CA PRO A 230 61.99 13.84 -26.89
C PRO A 230 63.06 14.16 -27.94
N THR A 231 62.63 14.53 -29.14
CA THR A 231 63.51 15.16 -30.13
C THR A 231 63.55 16.65 -29.85
N ALA A 232 64.70 17.29 -30.03
CA ALA A 232 64.93 18.71 -29.72
C ALA A 232 64.21 19.72 -30.66
N ASP A 233 63.25 19.23 -31.47
CA ASP A 233 62.29 20.04 -32.20
C ASP A 233 60.92 19.80 -31.55
N GLU A 234 60.43 20.82 -30.85
CA GLU A 234 59.12 20.85 -30.16
C GLU A 234 57.94 21.04 -31.14
N GLU A 235 58.19 21.11 -32.44
CA GLU A 235 57.14 21.27 -33.44
C GLU A 235 56.64 19.92 -33.98
N GLN A 236 55.54 19.48 -33.34
CA GLN A 236 54.37 18.87 -33.98
C GLN A 236 54.42 17.38 -34.36
N ARG A 237 53.95 16.51 -33.46
CA ARG A 237 53.21 15.26 -33.81
C ARG A 237 52.19 14.93 -32.72
N TYR A 238 50.91 14.83 -33.09
CA TYR A 238 49.82 14.53 -32.16
C TYR A 238 49.06 13.29 -32.63
N PHE A 239 48.70 12.43 -31.67
CA PHE A 239 47.77 11.34 -31.88
C PHE A 239 46.48 11.65 -31.07
N THR A 240 45.33 11.74 -31.74
CA THR A 240 44.04 12.10 -31.11
C THR A 240 42.98 11.05 -31.39
N TYR A 241 42.30 10.56 -30.34
CA TYR A 241 41.12 9.68 -30.41
C TYR A 241 39.89 10.38 -29.85
N TYR A 242 38.71 10.05 -30.38
CA TYR A 242 37.42 10.30 -29.73
C TYR A 242 36.34 9.34 -30.23
N PHE A 243 35.23 9.22 -29.50
CA PHE A 243 34.04 8.52 -29.97
C PHE A 243 32.78 9.32 -29.72
N THR A 244 31.72 9.03 -30.48
CA THR A 244 30.37 9.56 -30.24
C THR A 244 29.35 8.41 -30.25
N SER A 245 28.26 8.56 -29.47
CA SER A 245 27.11 7.64 -29.44
C SER A 245 25.91 8.12 -30.27
N ASP A 246 25.94 9.37 -30.73
CA ASP A 246 24.94 9.99 -31.61
C ASP A 246 25.63 10.58 -32.85
N GLU A 247 24.91 10.71 -33.98
CA GLU A 247 25.35 11.50 -35.14
C GLU A 247 25.45 12.98 -34.71
N GLN A 248 26.66 13.46 -34.40
CA GLN A 248 26.94 14.89 -34.30
C GLN A 248 27.70 15.34 -35.55
N GLU A 249 27.25 16.45 -36.13
CA GLU A 249 27.97 17.13 -37.21
C GLU A 249 29.35 17.58 -36.75
N SER A 250 30.31 17.53 -37.67
CA SER A 250 31.77 17.64 -37.49
C SER A 250 32.30 18.94 -36.87
N ASP A 251 31.45 19.87 -36.45
CA ASP A 251 31.80 21.29 -36.35
C ASP A 251 31.90 21.83 -34.91
N THR A 252 31.84 20.96 -33.90
CA THR A 252 32.10 21.33 -32.49
C THR A 252 33.11 20.41 -31.84
N TYR A 253 34.36 20.48 -32.30
CA TYR A 253 35.47 19.74 -31.72
C TYR A 253 36.48 20.70 -31.07
N GLU A 254 36.77 20.52 -29.77
CA GLU A 254 38.00 21.06 -29.16
C GLU A 254 39.00 19.90 -29.03
N ALA A 255 40.08 19.95 -29.81
CA ALA A 255 41.15 18.97 -29.76
C ALA A 255 41.89 19.04 -28.41
N GLY A 256 41.85 17.96 -27.63
CA GLY A 256 42.82 17.75 -26.56
C GLY A 256 44.18 17.42 -27.18
N THR A 257 45.08 18.40 -27.26
CA THR A 257 46.49 18.15 -27.59
C THR A 257 47.15 17.45 -26.41
N VAL A 258 47.81 16.31 -26.69
CA VAL A 258 48.71 15.68 -25.74
C VAL A 258 50.12 16.16 -26.08
N GLU A 259 50.66 17.06 -25.26
CA GLU A 259 52.10 17.34 -25.27
C GLU A 259 52.78 16.14 -24.58
N ASP A 260 53.66 15.44 -25.30
CA ASP A 260 54.38 14.25 -24.82
C ASP A 260 53.52 13.05 -24.42
N GLY A 261 52.82 12.43 -25.39
CA GLY A 261 52.47 10.99 -25.48
C GLY A 261 52.11 10.19 -24.21
N VAL A 262 51.65 10.86 -23.16
CA VAL A 262 50.99 10.32 -21.99
C VAL A 262 49.53 10.70 -22.17
N ILE A 263 48.68 9.70 -22.35
CA ILE A 263 47.22 9.82 -22.37
C ILE A 263 46.80 10.87 -21.34
N ASN A 264 46.31 12.03 -21.79
CA ASN A 264 45.84 13.07 -20.88
C ASN A 264 44.68 12.47 -20.07
N THR A 265 44.93 12.27 -18.78
CA THR A 265 43.97 11.81 -17.77
C THR A 265 42.83 12.79 -17.49
N GLU A 266 42.65 13.84 -18.30
CA GLU A 266 41.49 14.74 -18.26
C GLU A 266 40.47 14.49 -19.38
N CYS A 267 40.74 13.58 -20.33
CA CYS A 267 39.74 13.11 -21.30
C CYS A 267 39.61 11.59 -21.21
N GLU A 268 38.48 11.06 -20.73
CA GLU A 268 38.13 9.62 -20.79
C GLU A 268 37.16 9.25 -21.94
N PRO A 269 37.50 9.38 -23.24
CA PRO A 269 36.62 8.99 -24.35
C PRO A 269 37.10 7.71 -25.07
N LEU A 270 37.42 6.64 -24.34
CA LEU A 270 37.68 5.32 -24.96
C LEU A 270 37.03 4.15 -24.22
N TYR A 271 36.46 4.45 -23.05
CA TYR A 271 35.61 3.53 -22.32
C TYR A 271 34.17 3.98 -22.50
N ALA A 272 33.28 3.04 -22.77
CA ALA A 272 31.84 3.27 -22.72
C ALA A 272 31.22 2.39 -21.64
N ALA A 273 30.33 2.98 -20.85
CA ALA A 273 29.66 2.30 -19.73
C ALA A 273 28.32 1.68 -20.15
N ASP A 274 27.66 2.24 -21.15
CA ASP A 274 26.32 1.83 -21.59
C ASP A 274 26.38 0.89 -22.80
N ALA A 275 25.30 0.16 -23.04
CA ALA A 275 25.14 -0.57 -24.30
C ALA A 275 24.77 0.40 -25.43
N GLY A 276 25.21 0.08 -26.64
CA GLY A 276 24.99 0.94 -27.80
C GLY A 276 26.02 0.73 -28.89
N GLU A 277 25.80 1.40 -30.00
CA GLU A 277 26.76 1.51 -31.09
C GLU A 277 27.56 2.81 -30.93
N TYR A 278 28.88 2.68 -30.93
CA TYR A 278 29.82 3.79 -30.78
C TYR A 278 30.64 3.91 -32.05
N THR A 279 30.70 5.12 -32.63
CA THR A 279 31.64 5.39 -33.72
C THR A 279 32.91 5.98 -33.15
N VAL A 280 34.03 5.27 -33.30
CA VAL A 280 35.35 5.71 -32.86
C VAL A 280 36.06 6.37 -34.03
N TYR A 281 36.45 7.63 -33.86
CA TYR A 281 37.21 8.41 -34.82
C TYR A 281 38.69 8.48 -34.41
N TYR A 282 39.57 8.38 -35.40
CA TYR A 282 41.01 8.45 -35.20
C TYR A 282 41.71 9.16 -36.37
N ILE A 283 42.75 9.93 -36.04
CA ILE A 283 43.52 10.72 -37.02
C ILE A 283 45.01 10.54 -36.75
N TRP A 284 45.79 10.38 -37.81
CA TRP A 284 47.25 10.37 -37.79
C TRP A 284 47.77 11.73 -38.26
N ASN A 285 48.33 12.56 -37.36
CA ASN A 285 48.95 13.84 -37.75
C ASN A 285 50.47 13.70 -37.76
N CYS A 286 51.07 13.62 -38.96
CA CYS A 286 52.52 13.50 -39.11
C CYS A 286 53.27 14.81 -39.38
N ASP A 287 52.58 15.88 -39.80
CA ASP A 287 53.23 17.05 -40.41
C ASP A 287 52.78 18.41 -39.81
N GLY A 288 51.86 18.42 -38.84
CA GLY A 288 51.65 19.58 -37.96
C GLY A 288 51.06 20.87 -38.56
N GLU A 289 50.93 20.97 -39.88
CA GLU A 289 50.10 21.97 -40.55
C GLU A 289 48.64 21.49 -40.57
N TYR A 290 47.82 22.12 -39.75
CA TYR A 290 46.37 21.93 -39.74
C TYR A 290 45.76 22.69 -40.94
N GLU A 291 45.64 22.03 -42.09
CA GLU A 291 44.71 22.45 -43.14
C GLU A 291 43.47 21.54 -43.09
N ASP A 292 42.29 22.18 -43.00
CA ASP A 292 40.95 21.65 -42.70
C ASP A 292 40.43 20.56 -43.67
N GLY A 293 41.12 19.42 -43.84
CA GLY A 293 40.69 18.44 -44.84
C GLY A 293 41.28 17.04 -44.78
N VAL A 294 41.97 16.64 -43.71
CA VAL A 294 42.43 15.24 -43.58
C VAL A 294 41.30 14.42 -42.95
N GLY A 295 40.63 13.59 -43.76
CA GLY A 295 39.50 12.77 -43.34
C GLY A 295 39.81 11.95 -42.10
N ALA A 296 39.01 12.12 -41.05
CA ALA A 296 39.04 11.25 -39.89
C ALA A 296 38.70 9.83 -40.34
N ASN A 297 39.57 8.87 -40.04
CA ASN A 297 39.20 7.47 -40.17
C ASN A 297 38.31 7.11 -38.99
N SER A 298 37.34 6.22 -39.23
CA SER A 298 36.47 5.74 -38.16
C SER A 298 36.11 4.28 -38.32
N PHE A 299 35.67 3.68 -37.22
CA PHE A 299 35.05 2.36 -37.18
C PHE A 299 33.98 2.34 -36.09
N THR A 300 33.04 1.41 -36.19
CA THR A 300 32.01 1.22 -35.18
C THR A 300 32.38 0.10 -34.21
N VAL A 301 31.94 0.26 -32.97
CA VAL A 301 32.05 -0.74 -31.90
C VAL A 301 30.69 -0.84 -31.23
N THR A 302 30.20 -2.06 -31.07
CA THR A 302 28.91 -2.30 -30.42
C THR A 302 29.15 -2.93 -29.04
N ILE A 303 28.56 -2.32 -28.02
CA ILE A 303 28.32 -2.97 -26.74
C ILE A 303 26.90 -3.50 -26.77
N GLU A 304 26.74 -4.81 -26.84
CA GLU A 304 25.44 -5.47 -26.86
C GLU A 304 24.73 -5.34 -25.51
N LYS A 305 23.40 -5.30 -25.54
CA LYS A 305 22.58 -5.34 -24.31
C LYS A 305 22.81 -6.65 -23.55
N ALA A 306 22.85 -6.55 -22.23
CA ALA A 306 22.87 -7.75 -21.38
C ALA A 306 21.52 -8.48 -21.42
N VAL A 307 21.54 -9.79 -21.21
CA VAL A 307 20.32 -10.58 -21.00
C VAL A 307 20.19 -10.87 -19.49
N PRO A 308 19.13 -10.39 -18.81
CA PRO A 308 18.95 -10.62 -17.38
C PRO A 308 18.73 -12.10 -17.05
N GLU A 309 19.43 -12.60 -16.03
CA GLU A 309 19.16 -13.91 -15.43
C GLU A 309 18.26 -13.73 -14.20
N VAL A 310 17.03 -14.23 -14.28
CA VAL A 310 16.00 -14.04 -13.25
C VAL A 310 15.94 -15.24 -12.30
N THR A 311 16.04 -14.95 -11.01
CA THR A 311 15.64 -15.86 -9.92
C THR A 311 14.21 -15.53 -9.50
N ALA A 312 13.32 -16.50 -9.65
CA ALA A 312 11.89 -16.34 -9.39
C ALA A 312 11.61 -15.87 -7.94
N PRO A 313 10.55 -15.06 -7.73
CA PRO A 313 10.03 -14.77 -6.39
C PRO A 313 9.51 -16.04 -5.72
N THR A 314 9.44 -16.03 -4.39
CA THR A 314 8.91 -17.15 -3.60
C THR A 314 7.52 -16.82 -3.08
N ALA A 315 6.56 -17.72 -3.29
CA ALA A 315 5.21 -17.56 -2.74
C ALA A 315 5.24 -17.57 -1.21
N ASN A 316 4.57 -16.60 -0.59
CA ASN A 316 4.41 -16.59 0.86
C ASN A 316 3.30 -17.57 1.29
N GLU A 317 3.46 -18.20 2.46
CA GLU A 317 2.37 -18.99 3.06
C GLU A 317 1.48 -18.07 3.89
N LEU A 318 0.23 -17.90 3.45
CA LEU A 318 -0.68 -16.88 3.95
C LEU A 318 -2.01 -17.50 4.39
N THR A 319 -2.55 -16.99 5.49
CA THR A 319 -3.93 -17.27 5.93
C THR A 319 -4.65 -15.94 6.09
N TYR A 320 -5.93 -15.88 5.73
CA TYR A 320 -6.75 -14.69 5.86
C TYR A 320 -6.72 -14.14 7.29
N ASN A 321 -6.37 -12.86 7.43
CA ASN A 321 -6.29 -12.16 8.72
C ASN A 321 -7.05 -10.81 8.72
N GLY A 322 -7.71 -10.46 7.61
CA GLY A 322 -8.44 -9.19 7.45
C GLY A 322 -7.60 -7.98 7.03
N GLU A 323 -6.29 -8.13 6.84
CA GLU A 323 -5.37 -7.06 6.42
C GLU A 323 -4.72 -7.36 5.06
N ALA A 324 -4.14 -6.35 4.40
CA ALA A 324 -3.39 -6.55 3.16
C ALA A 324 -2.05 -7.26 3.44
N GLN A 325 -1.80 -8.37 2.75
CA GLN A 325 -0.61 -9.21 2.92
C GLN A 325 0.17 -9.29 1.61
N GLU A 326 1.50 -9.15 1.68
CA GLU A 326 2.39 -9.34 0.52
C GLU A 326 2.34 -10.79 0.03
N LEU A 327 2.09 -10.97 -1.26
CA LEU A 327 1.86 -12.29 -1.85
C LEU A 327 3.15 -13.09 -2.06
N VAL A 328 4.27 -12.39 -2.32
CA VAL A 328 5.55 -13.03 -2.61
C VAL A 328 6.68 -12.37 -1.84
N THR A 329 7.71 -13.14 -1.53
CA THR A 329 9.04 -12.61 -1.23
C THR A 329 9.75 -12.33 -2.55
N ALA A 330 10.28 -11.11 -2.69
CA ALA A 330 10.87 -10.62 -3.94
C ALA A 330 11.96 -11.57 -4.50
N GLY A 331 11.93 -11.76 -5.81
CA GLY A 331 13.00 -12.43 -6.54
C GLY A 331 14.20 -11.51 -6.76
N TYR A 332 15.17 -11.97 -7.56
CA TYR A 332 16.36 -11.20 -7.91
C TYR A 332 16.72 -11.38 -9.38
N SER A 333 17.41 -10.39 -9.96
CA SER A 333 17.93 -10.44 -11.32
C SER A 333 19.37 -9.93 -11.37
N THR A 334 20.20 -10.49 -12.25
CA THR A 334 21.56 -10.01 -12.48
C THR A 334 21.61 -8.58 -13.01
N PHE A 335 20.60 -8.14 -13.74
CA PHE A 335 20.43 -6.77 -14.24
C PHE A 335 18.98 -6.30 -14.06
N GLY A 336 18.81 -5.02 -13.74
CA GLY A 336 17.50 -4.44 -13.46
C GLY A 336 16.83 -4.96 -12.18
N LYS A 337 15.66 -4.40 -11.86
CA LYS A 337 14.79 -4.90 -10.79
C LYS A 337 13.63 -5.67 -11.39
N LEU A 338 13.07 -6.60 -10.61
CA LEU A 338 11.82 -7.27 -10.98
C LEU A 338 10.65 -6.31 -10.77
N SER A 339 9.78 -6.25 -11.77
CA SER A 339 8.45 -5.66 -11.68
C SER A 339 7.41 -6.78 -11.60
N TYR A 340 6.31 -6.51 -10.90
CA TYR A 340 5.26 -7.48 -10.59
C TYR A 340 3.88 -6.99 -11.05
N SER A 341 2.98 -7.94 -11.30
CA SER A 341 1.61 -7.66 -11.74
C SER A 341 0.64 -8.76 -11.27
N LEU A 342 -0.62 -8.37 -11.00
CA LEU A 342 -1.73 -9.30 -10.73
C LEU A 342 -2.61 -9.57 -11.95
N ASP A 343 -2.56 -8.71 -12.98
CA ASP A 343 -3.34 -8.86 -14.21
C ASP A 343 -2.50 -9.38 -15.39
N GLY A 344 -1.17 -9.38 -15.25
CA GLY A 344 -0.22 -9.76 -16.30
C GLY A 344 -0.02 -8.69 -17.36
N GLU A 345 -0.59 -7.49 -17.18
CA GLU A 345 -0.52 -6.38 -18.13
C GLU A 345 0.16 -5.14 -17.51
N ASN A 346 -0.24 -4.77 -16.29
CA ASN A 346 0.25 -3.58 -15.59
C ASN A 346 1.31 -3.97 -14.55
N PHE A 347 2.58 -3.68 -14.85
CA PHE A 347 3.72 -4.04 -14.01
C PHE A 347 4.24 -2.85 -13.18
N SER A 348 4.66 -3.13 -11.94
CA SER A 348 5.30 -2.14 -11.05
C SER A 348 6.39 -2.77 -10.18
N GLU A 349 7.36 -2.00 -9.69
CA GLU A 349 8.40 -2.51 -8.77
C GLU A 349 7.85 -2.85 -7.36
N GLU A 350 6.59 -2.52 -7.07
CA GLU A 350 5.96 -2.81 -5.77
C GLU A 350 5.52 -4.28 -5.69
N ILE A 351 5.74 -4.89 -4.51
CA ILE A 351 5.29 -6.26 -4.25
C ILE A 351 3.76 -6.27 -4.13
N PRO A 352 3.05 -7.08 -4.93
CA PRO A 352 1.60 -7.12 -4.88
C PRO A 352 1.09 -7.65 -3.54
N THR A 353 0.02 -7.02 -3.04
CA THR A 353 -0.65 -7.43 -1.81
C THR A 353 -2.09 -7.87 -2.09
N ALA A 354 -2.62 -8.79 -1.28
CA ALA A 354 -4.04 -9.11 -1.26
C ALA A 354 -4.57 -9.19 0.17
N THR A 355 -5.87 -8.88 0.33
CA THR A 355 -6.58 -8.98 1.62
C THR A 355 -7.53 -10.16 1.67
N ALA A 356 -8.19 -10.50 0.55
CA ALA A 356 -9.15 -11.60 0.51
C ALA A 356 -8.42 -12.95 0.45
N ALA A 357 -9.07 -14.00 1.00
CA ALA A 357 -8.65 -15.36 0.73
C ALA A 357 -8.88 -15.70 -0.75
N GLY A 358 -8.02 -16.55 -1.30
CA GLY A 358 -8.13 -16.97 -2.69
C GLY A 358 -6.79 -17.30 -3.34
N LYS A 359 -6.87 -17.64 -4.62
CA LYS A 359 -5.71 -17.90 -5.46
C LYS A 359 -5.37 -16.68 -6.29
N TYR A 360 -4.10 -16.32 -6.28
CA TYR A 360 -3.54 -15.18 -6.99
C TYR A 360 -2.42 -15.64 -7.91
N THR A 361 -2.40 -15.14 -9.13
CA THR A 361 -1.27 -15.30 -10.04
C THR A 361 -0.45 -14.03 -10.00
N VAL A 362 0.78 -14.12 -9.50
CA VAL A 362 1.73 -13.00 -9.50
C VAL A 362 2.66 -13.17 -10.68
N TRP A 363 2.53 -12.29 -11.67
CA TRP A 363 3.42 -12.19 -12.81
C TRP A 363 4.64 -11.36 -12.45
N TYR A 364 5.80 -11.71 -12.99
CA TYR A 364 7.04 -10.97 -12.80
C TYR A 364 7.89 -10.94 -14.07
N LYS A 365 8.59 -9.82 -14.29
CA LYS A 365 9.58 -9.66 -15.36
C LYS A 365 10.59 -8.55 -15.03
N VAL A 366 11.68 -8.50 -15.80
CA VAL A 366 12.59 -7.36 -15.86
C VAL A 366 12.24 -6.55 -17.09
N GLU A 367 12.04 -5.24 -16.93
CA GLU A 367 11.76 -4.33 -18.05
C GLU A 367 13.02 -4.04 -18.87
N GLU A 368 12.83 -3.87 -20.17
CA GLU A 368 13.88 -3.47 -21.10
C GLU A 368 14.40 -2.07 -20.76
N THR A 369 15.71 -1.87 -20.93
CA THR A 369 16.34 -0.55 -20.91
C THR A 369 17.29 -0.39 -22.08
N ASN A 370 18.03 0.71 -22.15
CA ASN A 370 19.10 0.86 -23.12
C ASN A 370 20.24 -0.16 -22.92
N ASN A 371 20.42 -0.69 -21.69
CA ASN A 371 21.59 -1.51 -21.33
C ASN A 371 21.33 -3.02 -21.24
N TRP A 372 20.07 -3.43 -21.11
CA TRP A 372 19.68 -4.84 -21.07
C TRP A 372 18.31 -5.08 -21.70
N GLU A 373 18.14 -6.29 -22.21
CA GLU A 373 16.88 -6.78 -22.78
C GLU A 373 15.81 -7.00 -21.71
N ALA A 374 14.53 -6.97 -22.10
CA ALA A 374 13.47 -7.46 -21.23
C ALA A 374 13.63 -8.97 -20.97
N SER A 375 13.27 -9.41 -19.76
CA SER A 375 13.06 -10.84 -19.53
C SER A 375 11.67 -11.24 -20.05
N GLU A 376 11.52 -12.50 -20.45
CA GLU A 376 10.18 -13.07 -20.64
C GLU A 376 9.39 -12.95 -19.32
N ALA A 377 8.10 -12.64 -19.43
CA ALA A 377 7.21 -12.64 -18.27
C ALA A 377 6.92 -14.06 -17.83
N ASP A 378 7.07 -14.32 -16.53
CA ASP A 378 6.75 -15.60 -15.91
C ASP A 378 5.84 -15.35 -14.68
N SER A 379 5.31 -16.42 -14.08
CA SER A 379 4.33 -16.29 -13.00
C SER A 379 4.46 -17.34 -11.91
N ILE A 380 4.02 -16.97 -10.72
CA ILE A 380 3.89 -17.87 -9.57
C ILE A 380 2.46 -17.81 -9.00
N GLU A 381 1.89 -18.97 -8.70
CA GLU A 381 0.60 -19.05 -7.99
C GLU A 381 0.84 -18.91 -6.48
N VAL A 382 0.10 -18.01 -5.85
CA VAL A 382 0.07 -17.78 -4.40
C VAL A 382 -1.34 -18.02 -3.91
N THR A 383 -1.48 -18.74 -2.79
CA THR A 383 -2.78 -18.94 -2.14
C THR A 383 -2.80 -18.24 -0.79
N VAL A 384 -3.82 -17.41 -0.59
CA VAL A 384 -4.21 -16.93 0.75
C VAL A 384 -5.29 -17.88 1.24
N ASP A 385 -4.96 -18.74 2.20
CA ASP A 385 -5.90 -19.73 2.74
C ASP A 385 -7.03 -19.05 3.51
N HIS A 386 -8.24 -19.61 3.41
CA HIS A 386 -9.38 -19.20 4.23
C HIS A 386 -9.12 -19.40 5.73
N LEU A 387 -9.73 -18.56 6.57
CA LEU A 387 -9.65 -18.71 8.02
C LEU A 387 -10.88 -19.47 8.53
N TYR A 388 -10.68 -20.72 8.95
CA TYR A 388 -11.76 -21.56 9.47
C TYR A 388 -11.92 -21.44 10.99
N THR A 389 -13.06 -20.91 11.42
CA THR A 389 -13.42 -20.79 12.84
C THR A 389 -14.27 -21.98 13.28
N LYS A 390 -13.85 -22.73 14.29
CA LYS A 390 -14.58 -23.87 14.84
C LYS A 390 -15.76 -23.41 15.70
N HIS A 391 -16.91 -24.05 15.51
CA HIS A 391 -18.09 -24.01 16.37
C HIS A 391 -18.33 -25.41 16.93
N GLU A 392 -18.30 -25.55 18.26
CA GLU A 392 -18.47 -26.86 18.91
C GLU A 392 -19.94 -27.23 19.08
N LYS A 393 -20.22 -28.54 19.02
CA LYS A 393 -21.54 -29.08 19.33
C LYS A 393 -22.03 -28.60 20.70
N ALA A 394 -23.11 -27.85 20.70
CA ALA A 394 -23.73 -27.32 21.90
C ALA A 394 -25.24 -27.17 21.72
N ASP A 395 -26.00 -27.34 22.80
CA ASP A 395 -27.42 -26.98 22.78
C ASP A 395 -27.59 -25.45 22.72
N ALA A 396 -28.54 -24.96 21.94
CA ALA A 396 -28.85 -23.52 21.90
C ALA A 396 -29.29 -22.99 23.27
N THR A 397 -28.89 -21.76 23.59
CA THR A 397 -29.31 -21.07 24.82
C THR A 397 -30.48 -20.13 24.52
N CYS A 398 -30.84 -19.23 25.45
CA CYS A 398 -31.86 -18.22 25.17
C CYS A 398 -31.38 -17.11 24.23
N THR A 399 -30.08 -16.84 24.21
CA THR A 399 -29.47 -15.70 23.53
C THR A 399 -28.45 -16.11 22.47
N GLU A 400 -27.87 -17.30 22.58
CA GLU A 400 -26.86 -17.82 21.66
C GLU A 400 -27.42 -19.03 20.90
N ASP A 401 -27.09 -19.07 19.62
CA ASP A 401 -27.33 -20.24 18.78
C ASP A 401 -26.52 -21.43 19.29
N GLY A 402 -27.04 -22.63 19.09
CA GLY A 402 -26.34 -23.88 19.32
C GLY A 402 -25.91 -24.53 18.01
N ALA A 403 -25.32 -25.71 18.12
CA ALA A 403 -24.79 -26.49 17.03
C ALA A 403 -25.19 -27.98 17.18
N LYS A 404 -25.76 -28.58 16.12
CA LYS A 404 -26.14 -30.00 16.12
C LYS A 404 -24.92 -30.93 16.21
N GLU A 405 -23.80 -30.48 15.67
CA GLU A 405 -22.49 -31.14 15.60
C GLU A 405 -21.39 -30.08 15.47
N ASP A 406 -20.12 -30.49 15.57
CA ASP A 406 -18.99 -29.59 15.33
C ASP A 406 -19.00 -29.15 13.85
N TYR A 407 -18.83 -27.86 13.60
CA TYR A 407 -18.70 -27.30 12.25
C TYR A 407 -17.71 -26.13 12.23
N TRP A 408 -17.30 -25.70 11.03
CA TRP A 408 -16.42 -24.57 10.82
C TRP A 408 -17.08 -23.54 9.92
N THR A 409 -16.75 -22.27 10.10
CA THR A 409 -17.13 -21.20 9.18
C THR A 409 -15.90 -20.48 8.66
N ASN A 410 -15.88 -20.11 7.38
CA ASN A 410 -14.88 -19.20 6.85
C ASN A 410 -15.32 -17.73 7.01
N GLU A 411 -14.45 -16.81 6.59
CA GLU A 411 -14.71 -15.37 6.62
C GLU A 411 -15.84 -14.90 5.69
N LEU A 412 -16.28 -15.74 4.74
CA LEU A 412 -17.42 -15.49 3.85
C LEU A 412 -18.77 -15.92 4.47
N GLY A 413 -18.75 -16.58 5.62
CA GLY A 413 -19.94 -17.11 6.30
C GLY A 413 -20.43 -18.45 5.73
N GLU A 414 -19.61 -19.13 4.95
CA GLU A 414 -19.88 -20.48 4.45
C GLU A 414 -19.58 -21.53 5.54
N PHE A 415 -20.27 -22.67 5.50
CA PHE A 415 -20.22 -23.68 6.55
C PHE A 415 -19.50 -24.94 6.07
N PHE A 416 -18.68 -25.56 6.93
CA PHE A 416 -17.88 -26.73 6.61
C PHE A 416 -17.90 -27.75 7.75
N SER A 417 -17.78 -29.04 7.40
CA SER A 417 -17.70 -30.15 8.38
C SER A 417 -16.27 -30.55 8.77
N ASP A 418 -15.26 -29.88 8.21
CA ASP A 418 -13.85 -30.12 8.52
C ASP A 418 -13.05 -28.82 8.65
N GLU A 419 -11.94 -28.91 9.38
CA GLU A 419 -11.05 -27.78 9.70
C GLU A 419 -10.32 -27.17 8.48
N LYS A 420 -10.36 -27.83 7.31
CA LYS A 420 -9.66 -27.40 6.09
C LYS A 420 -10.62 -26.94 5.00
N GLY A 421 -11.90 -26.81 5.32
CA GLY A 421 -12.96 -26.37 4.40
C GLY A 421 -13.12 -27.20 3.14
N LYS A 422 -12.81 -28.51 3.19
CA LYS A 422 -12.95 -29.38 2.01
C LYS A 422 -14.37 -29.85 1.78
N ASN A 423 -15.17 -29.96 2.84
CA ASN A 423 -16.53 -30.49 2.82
C ASN A 423 -17.51 -29.40 3.28
N GLU A 424 -17.97 -28.62 2.32
CA GLU A 424 -19.01 -27.60 2.50
C GLU A 424 -20.35 -28.26 2.89
N ILE A 425 -21.07 -27.61 3.81
CA ILE A 425 -22.36 -28.03 4.33
C ILE A 425 -23.33 -26.83 4.38
N ASP A 426 -24.62 -27.12 4.57
CA ASP A 426 -25.63 -26.07 4.74
C ASP A 426 -25.72 -25.61 6.20
N SER A 427 -26.17 -24.36 6.40
CA SER A 427 -26.47 -23.73 7.69
C SER A 427 -27.41 -24.53 8.63
N SER A 428 -28.05 -25.59 8.13
CA SER A 428 -28.89 -26.52 8.90
C SER A 428 -28.22 -27.12 10.15
N VAL A 429 -26.90 -27.06 10.30
CA VAL A 429 -26.17 -27.44 11.52
C VAL A 429 -26.40 -26.49 12.69
N VAL A 430 -26.79 -25.24 12.41
CA VAL A 430 -27.09 -24.23 13.42
C VAL A 430 -28.46 -24.49 14.05
N ILE A 431 -28.51 -24.44 15.37
CA ILE A 431 -29.75 -24.48 16.15
C ILE A 431 -30.01 -23.04 16.60
N PRO A 432 -31.01 -22.34 16.05
CA PRO A 432 -31.26 -20.96 16.44
C PRO A 432 -31.58 -20.83 17.94
N ALA A 433 -31.16 -19.72 18.53
CA ALA A 433 -31.40 -19.38 19.93
C ALA A 433 -32.87 -19.58 20.29
N LYS A 434 -33.11 -20.15 21.48
CA LYS A 434 -34.45 -20.54 21.95
C LYS A 434 -35.36 -19.32 22.22
N GLY A 435 -34.78 -18.13 22.31
CA GLY A 435 -35.44 -16.91 22.76
C GLY A 435 -35.86 -16.97 24.22
N HIS A 436 -36.36 -15.84 24.74
CA HIS A 436 -36.85 -15.78 26.11
C HIS A 436 -38.30 -16.26 26.21
N LYS A 437 -38.54 -17.13 27.18
CA LYS A 437 -39.90 -17.55 27.61
C LYS A 437 -40.18 -16.99 28.99
N TYR A 438 -40.60 -15.74 29.04
CA TYR A 438 -40.87 -15.00 30.27
C TYR A 438 -42.07 -15.58 31.06
N ASP A 439 -41.93 -15.66 32.39
CA ASP A 439 -43.02 -16.05 33.28
C ASP A 439 -44.01 -14.91 33.48
N THR A 440 -45.06 -14.95 32.65
CA THR A 440 -46.16 -14.01 32.69
C THR A 440 -47.19 -14.30 33.78
N LYS A 441 -47.04 -15.37 34.58
CA LYS A 441 -48.01 -15.72 35.62
C LYS A 441 -47.67 -15.16 36.99
N ALA A 442 -46.40 -14.85 37.26
CA ALA A 442 -45.93 -14.37 38.54
C ALA A 442 -44.89 -13.24 38.35
N PRO A 443 -45.29 -12.10 37.76
CA PRO A 443 -44.40 -10.95 37.65
C PRO A 443 -44.13 -10.33 39.03
N VAL A 444 -42.95 -9.72 39.19
CA VAL A 444 -42.55 -9.08 40.45
C VAL A 444 -42.69 -7.57 40.32
N TRP A 445 -43.53 -6.96 41.16
CA TRP A 445 -43.76 -5.52 41.18
C TRP A 445 -42.84 -4.83 42.19
N THR A 446 -42.25 -3.71 41.78
CA THR A 446 -41.42 -2.86 42.64
C THR A 446 -42.03 -1.48 42.71
N TRP A 447 -42.41 -1.06 43.92
CA TRP A 447 -42.99 0.25 44.21
C TRP A 447 -41.96 1.13 44.90
N THR A 448 -41.54 2.22 44.24
CA THR A 448 -40.58 3.18 44.79
C THR A 448 -41.27 4.50 45.11
N GLU A 449 -41.26 4.91 46.37
CA GLU A 449 -41.89 6.14 46.83
C GLU A 449 -41.16 7.40 46.31
N ARG A 450 -41.94 8.40 45.92
CA ARG A 450 -41.48 9.71 45.42
C ARG A 450 -42.29 10.81 46.08
N GLU A 451 -41.80 12.05 45.98
CA GLU A 451 -42.43 13.24 46.56
C GLU A 451 -43.92 13.41 46.19
N ASN A 452 -44.35 12.93 45.02
CA ASN A 452 -45.73 13.05 44.53
C ASN A 452 -46.33 11.71 44.05
N GLY A 453 -45.99 10.58 44.68
CA GLY A 453 -46.58 9.27 44.37
C GLY A 453 -45.55 8.14 44.29
N PHE A 454 -45.68 7.27 43.29
CA PHE A 454 -44.81 6.10 43.13
C PHE A 454 -44.24 5.98 41.71
N ASP A 455 -42.94 5.70 41.62
CA ASP A 455 -42.35 5.09 40.43
C ASP A 455 -42.51 3.57 40.55
N VAL A 456 -43.15 2.95 39.56
CA VAL A 456 -43.45 1.51 39.61
C VAL A 456 -42.89 0.81 38.40
N SER A 457 -42.24 -0.33 38.64
CA SER A 457 -41.81 -1.24 37.59
C SER A 457 -42.29 -2.66 37.87
N VAL A 458 -42.43 -3.44 36.80
CA VAL A 458 -42.75 -4.85 36.86
C VAL A 458 -41.67 -5.65 36.14
N GLN A 459 -41.18 -6.70 36.79
CA GLN A 459 -40.14 -7.57 36.25
C GLN A 459 -40.71 -8.93 35.84
N PHE A 460 -40.34 -9.38 34.65
CA PHE A 460 -40.68 -10.69 34.09
C PHE A 460 -39.42 -11.55 33.97
N LYS A 461 -39.42 -12.72 34.61
CA LYS A 461 -38.26 -13.62 34.60
C LYS A 461 -38.41 -14.72 33.55
N CYS A 462 -37.41 -14.93 32.70
CA CYS A 462 -37.36 -16.03 31.75
C CYS A 462 -37.28 -17.38 32.49
N LYS A 463 -38.17 -18.31 32.15
CA LYS A 463 -38.22 -19.65 32.78
C LYS A 463 -37.01 -20.52 32.46
N THR A 464 -36.34 -20.23 31.36
CA THR A 464 -35.25 -21.07 30.84
C THR A 464 -33.88 -20.62 31.34
N CYS A 465 -33.53 -19.35 31.16
CA CYS A 465 -32.23 -18.80 31.54
C CYS A 465 -32.23 -17.97 32.84
N GLY A 466 -33.40 -17.52 33.30
CA GLY A 466 -33.51 -16.67 34.47
C GLY A 466 -33.30 -15.17 34.23
N ASP A 467 -33.00 -14.75 32.99
CA ASP A 467 -32.92 -13.33 32.61
C ASP A 467 -34.22 -12.61 32.88
N THR A 468 -34.12 -11.33 33.22
CA THR A 468 -35.28 -10.51 33.60
C THR A 468 -35.48 -9.37 32.64
N GLU A 469 -36.72 -9.15 32.23
CA GLU A 469 -37.16 -7.96 31.51
C GLU A 469 -37.93 -7.05 32.46
N GLU A 470 -37.57 -5.77 32.53
CA GLU A 470 -38.25 -4.79 33.36
C GLU A 470 -39.08 -3.84 32.50
N VAL A 471 -40.36 -3.68 32.87
CA VAL A 471 -41.27 -2.75 32.22
C VAL A 471 -41.69 -1.69 33.23
N LYS A 472 -41.55 -0.42 32.86
CA LYS A 472 -42.09 0.69 33.65
C LYS A 472 -43.61 0.71 33.56
N ALA A 473 -44.28 0.83 34.69
CA ALA A 473 -45.73 0.89 34.76
C ALA A 473 -46.21 2.35 34.77
N GLU A 474 -47.34 2.60 34.12
CA GLU A 474 -48.11 3.84 34.28
C GLU A 474 -48.91 3.76 35.58
N VAL A 475 -48.83 4.79 36.42
CA VAL A 475 -49.50 4.82 37.73
C VAL A 475 -50.63 5.84 37.69
N LYS A 476 -51.82 5.42 38.14
CA LYS A 476 -52.97 6.29 38.37
C LYS A 476 -53.38 6.20 39.83
N SER A 477 -53.84 7.31 40.41
CA SER A 477 -54.34 7.36 41.78
C SER A 477 -55.80 7.74 41.81
N GLU A 478 -56.53 7.15 42.75
CA GLU A 478 -57.91 7.52 43.09
C GLU A 478 -58.00 7.67 44.61
N ASP A 479 -58.51 8.80 45.06
CA ASP A 479 -58.67 9.16 46.47
C ASP A 479 -60.17 9.08 46.80
N ASP A 480 -60.52 8.24 47.77
CA ASP A 480 -61.90 8.05 48.24
C ASP A 480 -62.25 8.88 49.49
N GLY A 481 -61.35 9.75 49.92
CA GLY A 481 -61.45 10.57 51.12
C GLY A 481 -61.10 9.82 52.41
N LYS A 482 -60.51 8.62 52.31
CA LYS A 482 -59.97 7.85 53.44
C LYS A 482 -58.60 7.29 53.11
N GLN A 483 -58.46 6.82 51.89
CA GLN A 483 -57.26 6.20 51.38
C GLN A 483 -57.07 6.57 49.91
N THR A 484 -55.86 6.99 49.56
CA THR A 484 -55.44 7.06 48.17
C THR A 484 -55.02 5.69 47.67
N THR A 485 -55.73 5.13 46.68
CA THR A 485 -55.39 3.89 45.99
C THR A 485 -54.63 4.16 44.70
N TYR A 486 -53.40 3.67 44.60
CA TYR A 486 -52.58 3.73 43.41
C TYR A 486 -52.71 2.43 42.62
N THR A 487 -53.07 2.54 41.33
CA THR A 487 -53.12 1.42 40.38
C THR A 487 -52.01 1.57 39.36
N ALA A 488 -51.05 0.65 39.38
CA ALA A 488 -49.99 0.55 38.39
C ALA A 488 -50.43 -0.35 37.24
N THR A 489 -50.22 0.08 36.00
CA THR A 489 -50.59 -0.64 34.78
C THR A 489 -49.37 -0.75 33.86
N ALA A 490 -48.99 -1.96 33.48
CA ALA A 490 -47.88 -2.22 32.57
C ALA A 490 -48.34 -3.15 31.44
N VAL A 491 -47.88 -2.86 30.22
CA VAL A 491 -48.14 -3.71 29.04
C VAL A 491 -46.87 -4.48 28.71
N PHE A 492 -46.98 -5.81 28.66
CA PHE A 492 -45.87 -6.68 28.26
C PHE A 492 -46.36 -7.74 27.27
N GLY A 493 -45.81 -7.68 26.05
CA GLY A 493 -46.38 -8.36 24.89
C GLY A 493 -47.78 -7.82 24.57
N GLU A 494 -48.75 -8.69 24.37
CA GLU A 494 -50.16 -8.32 24.12
C GLU A 494 -51.02 -8.29 25.39
N LYS A 495 -50.41 -8.39 26.58
CA LYS A 495 -51.13 -8.48 27.86
C LYS A 495 -50.87 -7.25 28.73
N THR A 496 -51.93 -6.85 29.44
CA THR A 496 -51.88 -5.81 30.46
C THR A 496 -51.83 -6.44 31.85
N TYR A 497 -50.93 -5.95 32.69
CA TYR A 497 -50.74 -6.36 34.07
C TYR A 497 -51.03 -5.16 34.97
N THR A 498 -51.67 -5.44 36.10
CA THR A 498 -52.04 -4.43 37.08
C THR A 498 -51.66 -4.87 38.48
N ASP A 499 -51.21 -3.93 39.30
CA ASP A 499 -51.03 -4.09 40.74
C ASP A 499 -51.49 -2.82 41.46
N THR A 500 -51.93 -2.98 42.70
CA THR A 500 -52.52 -1.89 43.47
C THR A 500 -51.84 -1.74 44.82
N LYS A 501 -51.57 -0.50 45.21
CA LYS A 501 -51.07 -0.15 46.54
C LYS A 501 -51.91 0.99 47.10
N SER A 502 -52.40 0.84 48.32
CA SER A 502 -53.23 1.86 48.96
C SER A 502 -52.51 2.47 50.17
N VAL A 503 -52.65 3.79 50.34
CA VAL A 503 -51.99 4.61 51.36
C VAL A 503 -53.05 5.44 52.07
N ASP A 504 -53.15 5.31 53.39
CA ASP A 504 -54.16 6.02 54.19
C ASP A 504 -53.94 7.52 54.13
N ASP A 505 -55.01 8.28 53.91
CA ASP A 505 -54.96 9.74 53.90
C ASP A 505 -54.91 10.26 55.34
N THR A 506 -54.13 11.31 55.53
CA THR A 506 -53.90 11.92 56.83
C THR A 506 -54.42 13.34 56.85
N TYR A 507 -55.07 13.73 57.95
CA TYR A 507 -55.67 15.04 58.13
C TYR A 507 -55.06 15.78 59.31
N THR A 508 -55.12 17.10 59.23
CA THR A 508 -54.73 18.00 60.32
C THR A 508 -55.97 18.48 61.06
N VAL A 509 -55.89 18.49 62.40
CA VAL A 509 -56.91 19.14 63.23
C VAL A 509 -56.24 20.19 64.10
N ILE A 510 -56.61 21.46 63.87
CA ILE A 510 -56.11 22.60 64.61
C ILE A 510 -57.18 23.02 65.61
N VAL A 511 -56.83 22.98 66.90
CA VAL A 511 -57.72 23.37 68.00
C VAL A 511 -57.32 24.73 68.55
N LYS A 512 -58.17 25.74 68.39
CA LYS A 512 -57.94 27.10 68.91
C LYS A 512 -58.77 27.34 70.17
N GLY A 513 -58.16 27.93 71.20
CA GLY A 513 -58.86 28.27 72.45
C GLY A 513 -59.27 27.07 73.31
N GLY A 514 -58.84 25.85 72.98
CA GLY A 514 -59.11 24.64 73.74
C GLY A 514 -57.97 23.63 73.59
N THR A 515 -58.19 22.38 73.99
CA THR A 515 -57.17 21.31 73.98
C THR A 515 -57.76 19.97 73.53
N VAL A 516 -56.92 19.08 72.99
CA VAL A 516 -57.28 17.67 72.76
C VAL A 516 -57.02 16.86 74.04
N ALA A 517 -58.01 16.08 74.48
CA ALA A 517 -57.98 15.39 75.77
C ALA A 517 -56.84 14.36 75.91
N GLU A 518 -56.46 13.73 74.81
CA GLU A 518 -55.38 12.72 74.75
C GLU A 518 -54.05 13.31 74.25
N GLY A 519 -53.99 14.64 74.08
CA GLY A 519 -52.87 15.33 73.44
C GLY A 519 -53.05 15.45 71.92
N GLU A 520 -52.51 16.52 71.37
CA GLU A 520 -52.54 16.78 69.93
C GLU A 520 -51.55 15.86 69.21
N LYS A 521 -51.98 15.31 68.08
CA LYS A 521 -51.14 14.61 67.11
C LYS A 521 -50.86 15.52 65.91
N ASP A 522 -49.73 15.29 65.26
CA ASP A 522 -49.37 15.99 64.02
C ASP A 522 -50.37 15.69 62.89
N VAL A 523 -50.90 14.46 62.86
CA VAL A 523 -51.90 14.01 61.89
C VAL A 523 -52.91 13.02 62.51
N TYR A 524 -54.08 12.93 61.90
CA TYR A 524 -55.18 12.02 62.23
C TYR A 524 -55.66 11.27 60.99
N LEU A 525 -56.26 10.09 61.16
CA LEU A 525 -56.86 9.32 60.07
C LEU A 525 -58.34 9.65 59.90
N TYR A 526 -58.91 9.29 58.75
CA TYR A 526 -60.35 9.37 58.55
C TYR A 526 -61.12 8.58 59.62
N ASP A 527 -62.20 9.17 60.14
CA ASP A 527 -63.06 8.65 61.20
C ASP A 527 -62.39 8.50 62.58
N ASP A 528 -61.17 9.04 62.75
CA ASP A 528 -60.58 9.19 64.08
C ASP A 528 -61.52 10.04 64.95
N GLN A 529 -61.80 9.54 66.15
CA GLN A 529 -62.65 10.22 67.13
C GLN A 529 -61.76 10.97 68.13
N ILE A 530 -61.77 12.30 68.07
CA ILE A 530 -60.97 13.14 68.96
C ILE A 530 -61.85 13.88 69.96
N VAL A 531 -61.46 13.82 71.23
CA VAL A 531 -62.19 14.49 72.31
C VAL A 531 -61.55 15.84 72.60
N LEU A 532 -62.29 16.91 72.34
CA LEU A 532 -61.89 18.29 72.57
C LEU A 532 -62.39 18.76 73.95
N LYS A 533 -61.57 19.58 74.61
CA LYS A 533 -61.85 20.17 75.92
C LYS A 533 -61.60 21.68 75.90
N ALA A 534 -62.65 22.44 76.16
CA ALA A 534 -62.59 23.88 76.37
C ALA A 534 -62.20 24.18 77.83
N GLU A 535 -61.81 25.42 78.10
CA GLU A 535 -61.60 25.89 79.47
C GLU A 535 -62.91 25.80 80.26
N ASP A 536 -62.84 25.33 81.52
CA ASP A 536 -63.99 25.28 82.41
C ASP A 536 -64.37 26.67 82.95
N THR A 537 -64.95 27.46 82.06
CA THR A 537 -65.43 28.81 82.31
C THR A 537 -66.86 28.99 81.80
N PRO A 538 -67.72 29.72 82.52
CA PRO A 538 -69.07 30.02 82.09
C PRO A 538 -69.08 31.01 80.91
N ALA A 539 -67.93 31.59 80.55
CA ALA A 539 -67.76 32.41 79.35
C ALA A 539 -67.74 31.58 78.05
N PHE A 540 -67.56 30.25 78.12
CA PHE A 540 -67.49 29.40 76.92
C PHE A 540 -68.78 29.47 76.09
N ALA A 541 -68.69 30.00 74.88
CA ALA A 541 -69.83 30.23 73.99
C ALA A 541 -70.17 29.00 73.15
N GLY A 542 -69.18 28.16 72.85
CA GLY A 542 -69.32 26.96 72.04
C GLY A 542 -68.06 26.66 71.22
N TRP A 543 -68.07 25.49 70.59
CA TRP A 543 -67.11 25.09 69.57
C TRP A 543 -67.63 25.47 68.19
N TYR A 544 -66.75 26.00 67.36
CA TYR A 544 -67.07 26.48 66.02
C TYR A 544 -66.13 25.91 64.98
N ILE A 545 -66.68 25.50 63.84
CA ILE A 545 -65.94 25.18 62.61
C ILE A 545 -66.46 26.14 61.55
N ASP A 546 -65.58 26.85 60.84
CA ASP A 546 -65.96 27.83 59.81
C ASP A 546 -67.02 28.85 60.26
N SER A 547 -66.96 29.26 61.53
CA SER A 547 -67.94 30.13 62.21
C SER A 547 -69.34 29.54 62.43
N GLU A 548 -69.59 28.29 62.07
CA GLU A 548 -70.79 27.55 62.41
C GLU A 548 -70.63 26.88 63.78
N LEU A 549 -71.65 26.99 64.65
CA LEU A 549 -71.65 26.38 65.97
C LEU A 549 -71.84 24.86 65.84
N VAL A 550 -70.84 24.08 66.23
CA VAL A 550 -70.87 22.61 66.14
C VAL A 550 -71.17 21.93 67.48
N SER A 551 -70.90 22.59 68.60
CA SER A 551 -71.26 22.08 69.93
C SER A 551 -71.28 23.19 70.98
N THR A 552 -72.22 23.10 71.93
CA THR A 552 -72.24 23.96 73.14
C THR A 552 -71.64 23.27 74.36
N GLU A 553 -71.24 22.01 74.24
CA GLU A 553 -70.66 21.23 75.32
C GLU A 553 -69.16 21.53 75.46
N GLN A 554 -68.69 21.73 76.70
CA GLN A 554 -67.26 21.97 76.98
C GLN A 554 -66.39 20.78 76.55
N SER A 555 -66.94 19.56 76.57
CA SER A 555 -66.34 18.35 76.03
C SER A 555 -67.07 17.94 74.75
N TYR A 556 -66.37 17.87 73.63
CA TYR A 556 -66.96 17.55 72.32
C TYR A 556 -66.16 16.45 71.61
N CYS A 557 -66.83 15.45 71.06
CA CYS A 557 -66.21 14.40 70.26
C CYS A 557 -66.33 14.77 68.78
N LEU A 558 -65.21 15.12 68.16
CA LEU A 558 -65.12 15.44 66.73
C LEU A 558 -64.69 14.18 65.97
N ALA A 559 -65.43 13.82 64.94
CA ALA A 559 -65.00 12.81 63.97
C ALA A 559 -64.18 13.51 62.88
N VAL A 560 -62.95 13.05 62.65
CA VAL A 560 -62.07 13.62 61.62
C VAL A 560 -62.53 13.12 60.26
N THR A 561 -62.96 14.03 59.40
CA THR A 561 -63.37 13.70 58.02
C THR A 561 -62.62 14.50 56.97
N GLY A 562 -61.63 15.28 57.39
CA GLY A 562 -60.90 16.25 56.57
C GLY A 562 -60.06 17.18 57.44
N ASP A 563 -59.23 18.01 56.79
CA ASP A 563 -58.53 19.10 57.47
C ASP A 563 -59.53 20.02 58.16
N THR A 564 -59.38 20.17 59.47
CA THR A 564 -60.37 20.85 60.31
C THR A 564 -59.70 21.87 61.21
N GLU A 565 -60.13 23.13 61.12
CA GLU A 565 -59.85 24.12 62.14
C GLU A 565 -61.10 24.30 63.02
N ILE A 566 -60.96 24.02 64.31
CA ILE A 566 -62.03 24.12 65.30
C ILE A 566 -61.63 25.08 66.42
N GLU A 567 -62.51 26.02 66.73
CA GLU A 567 -62.26 27.10 67.68
C GLU A 567 -63.26 27.03 68.84
N ALA A 568 -62.74 26.98 70.07
CA ALA A 568 -63.50 27.30 71.27
C ALA A 568 -63.60 28.82 71.41
N LYS A 569 -64.81 29.35 71.32
CA LYS A 569 -65.06 30.78 71.52
C LYS A 569 -65.53 31.06 72.93
N TYR A 570 -65.15 32.22 73.44
CA TYR A 570 -65.51 32.71 74.76
C TYR A 570 -66.13 34.11 74.61
N ASP A 571 -67.19 34.38 75.38
CA ASP A 571 -67.76 35.72 75.47
C ASP A 571 -66.96 36.54 76.49
N ASP A 572 -66.09 37.42 76.00
CA ASP A 572 -65.25 38.29 76.84
C ASP A 572 -66.08 39.26 77.70
N ASN A 573 -67.33 39.53 77.33
CA ASN A 573 -68.25 40.34 78.12
C ASN A 573 -69.10 39.49 79.09
N PHE A 574 -68.75 38.22 79.26
CA PHE A 574 -69.42 37.33 80.19
C PHE A 574 -68.98 37.61 81.64
N ILE A 575 -69.81 38.37 82.36
CA ILE A 575 -69.62 38.62 83.79
C ILE A 575 -70.59 37.72 84.58
N LEU A 576 -70.04 36.80 85.36
CA LEU A 576 -70.83 35.92 86.22
C LEU A 576 -71.56 36.76 87.29
N GLY A 577 -72.87 36.66 87.36
CA GLY A 577 -73.74 37.47 88.23
C GLY A 577 -74.33 38.73 87.59
N ASP A 578 -73.88 39.13 86.41
CA ASP A 578 -74.42 40.25 85.62
C ASP A 578 -75.55 39.73 84.71
N VAL A 579 -76.71 39.46 85.29
CA VAL A 579 -77.84 38.78 84.63
C VAL A 579 -78.55 39.69 83.63
N ASN A 580 -78.29 40.99 83.63
CA ASN A 580 -78.81 41.90 82.62
C ASN A 580 -77.77 42.32 81.56
N SER A 581 -76.53 41.87 81.68
CA SER A 581 -75.42 42.18 80.78
C SER A 581 -75.15 43.70 80.69
N ASP A 582 -75.35 44.43 81.78
CA ASP A 582 -75.11 45.89 81.86
C ASP A 582 -73.66 46.25 82.28
N GLY A 583 -72.83 45.22 82.49
CA GLY A 583 -71.45 45.33 82.93
C GLY A 583 -71.28 45.41 84.45
N LYS A 584 -72.36 45.38 85.24
CA LYS A 584 -72.32 45.62 86.69
C LYS A 584 -73.24 44.68 87.46
N ILE A 585 -72.66 43.87 88.36
CA ILE A 585 -73.44 43.04 89.28
C ILE A 585 -74.12 43.90 90.36
N ASN A 586 -75.42 44.14 90.22
CA ASN A 586 -76.18 45.02 91.10
C ASN A 586 -77.59 44.50 91.44
N ILE A 587 -78.40 45.31 92.13
CA ILE A 587 -79.74 44.90 92.60
C ILE A 587 -80.69 44.53 91.43
N THR A 588 -80.42 45.05 90.24
CA THR A 588 -81.19 44.79 89.03
C THR A 588 -81.02 43.33 88.59
N ASP A 589 -79.81 42.78 88.68
CA ASP A 589 -79.51 41.37 88.40
C ASP A 589 -80.18 40.46 89.42
N LEU A 590 -80.03 40.79 90.70
CA LEU A 590 -80.68 40.06 91.79
C LEU A 590 -82.20 40.01 91.61
N SER A 591 -82.80 41.10 91.12
CA SER A 591 -84.23 41.20 90.86
C SER A 591 -84.67 40.27 89.72
N LYS A 592 -83.86 40.14 88.66
CA LYS A 592 -84.12 39.20 87.55
C LYS A 592 -84.04 37.75 88.02
N VAL A 593 -83.01 37.39 88.79
CA VAL A 593 -82.87 36.05 89.36
C VAL A 593 -84.03 35.73 90.31
N ALA A 594 -84.38 36.67 91.20
CA ALA A 594 -85.50 36.51 92.12
C ALA A 594 -86.84 36.31 91.39
N ALA A 595 -87.05 36.98 90.24
CA ALA A 595 -88.24 36.81 89.43
C ALA A 595 -88.30 35.42 88.76
N HIS A 596 -87.15 34.88 88.33
CA HIS A 596 -87.04 33.54 87.76
C HIS A 596 -87.26 32.44 88.80
N VAL A 597 -86.60 32.53 89.96
CA VAL A 597 -86.79 31.58 91.06
C VAL A 597 -88.24 31.56 91.55
N LYS A 598 -88.94 32.70 91.50
CA LYS A 598 -90.39 32.80 91.82
C LYS A 598 -91.32 32.38 90.68
N GLY A 599 -90.78 31.96 89.53
CA GLY A 599 -91.55 31.58 88.34
C GLY A 599 -92.34 32.73 87.70
N LYS A 600 -91.99 33.98 88.01
CA LYS A 600 -92.71 35.18 87.53
C LYS A 600 -92.18 35.68 86.19
N ARG A 601 -90.88 35.51 85.92
CA ARG A 601 -90.26 35.84 84.64
C ARG A 601 -89.07 34.92 84.42
N MET A 602 -89.12 34.08 83.40
CA MET A 602 -88.04 33.15 83.10
C MET A 602 -86.84 33.87 82.47
N LEU A 603 -85.64 33.50 82.89
CA LEU A 603 -84.39 33.96 82.28
C LEU A 603 -84.19 33.28 80.92
N THR A 604 -83.49 33.97 80.01
CA THR A 604 -82.98 33.35 78.77
C THR A 604 -81.81 32.40 79.08
N ALA A 605 -81.40 31.56 78.13
CA ALA A 605 -80.28 30.64 78.32
C ALA A 605 -78.97 31.36 78.74
N ASP A 606 -78.64 32.49 78.10
CA ASP A 606 -77.50 33.34 78.49
C ASP A 606 -77.67 33.92 79.91
N GLN A 607 -78.87 34.38 80.25
CA GLN A 607 -79.15 34.90 81.59
C GLN A 607 -79.11 33.83 82.68
N ILE A 608 -79.52 32.59 82.36
CA ILE A 608 -79.39 31.43 83.26
C ILE A 608 -77.91 31.16 83.52
N ARG A 609 -77.07 31.13 82.47
CA ARG A 609 -75.62 30.96 82.59
C ARG A 609 -74.97 32.03 83.47
N ARG A 610 -75.37 33.30 83.30
CA ARG A 610 -74.87 34.41 84.14
C ARG A 610 -75.39 34.34 85.57
N ALA A 611 -76.58 33.80 85.78
CA ALA A 611 -77.22 33.72 87.09
C ALA A 611 -76.78 32.50 87.92
N ASP A 612 -76.32 31.41 87.31
CA ASP A 612 -75.85 30.21 88.00
C ASP A 612 -74.43 30.41 88.56
N ILE A 613 -74.36 30.93 89.79
CA ILE A 613 -73.10 31.33 90.42
C ILE A 613 -72.38 30.13 91.03
N ASN A 614 -73.11 29.07 91.41
CA ASN A 614 -72.51 27.86 91.96
C ASN A 614 -72.15 26.80 90.92
N ARG A 615 -72.53 27.01 89.64
CA ARG A 615 -72.28 26.12 88.50
C ARG A 615 -72.87 24.73 88.73
N ASP A 616 -74.02 24.65 89.40
CA ASP A 616 -74.71 23.38 89.63
C ASP A 616 -75.71 23.04 88.50
N GLY A 617 -75.81 23.91 87.49
CA GLY A 617 -76.71 23.78 86.34
C GLY A 617 -78.12 24.31 86.61
N THR A 618 -78.41 24.83 87.80
CA THR A 618 -79.74 25.31 88.18
C THR A 618 -79.69 26.67 88.87
N VAL A 619 -80.52 27.61 88.41
CA VAL A 619 -80.62 28.93 89.06
C VAL A 619 -81.64 28.88 90.17
N ASN A 620 -81.18 28.88 91.42
CA ASN A 620 -82.05 28.74 92.59
C ASN A 620 -81.75 29.79 93.70
N VAL A 621 -82.33 29.60 94.89
CA VAL A 621 -82.16 30.52 96.03
C VAL A 621 -80.68 30.65 96.44
N THR A 622 -79.88 29.62 96.20
CA THR A 622 -78.43 29.60 96.46
C THR A 622 -77.72 30.67 95.65
N ASP A 623 -78.01 30.76 94.35
CA ASP A 623 -77.41 31.76 93.45
C ASP A 623 -77.86 33.16 93.77
N MET A 624 -79.16 33.32 94.03
CA MET A 624 -79.74 34.58 94.50
C MET A 624 -79.02 35.07 95.77
N THR A 625 -78.70 34.17 96.69
CA THR A 625 -77.97 34.50 97.94
C THR A 625 -76.53 34.91 97.65
N LYS A 626 -75.86 34.27 96.68
CA LYS A 626 -74.50 34.61 96.28
C LYS A 626 -74.41 35.97 95.58
N ILE A 627 -75.34 36.29 94.69
CA ILE A 627 -75.44 37.64 94.07
C ILE A 627 -75.70 38.69 95.14
N ALA A 628 -76.64 38.43 96.06
CA ALA A 628 -76.93 39.34 97.17
C ALA A 628 -75.72 39.56 98.09
N ALA A 629 -74.89 38.53 98.31
CA ALA A 629 -73.66 38.63 99.08
C ALA A 629 -72.57 39.45 98.37
N HIS A 630 -72.48 39.36 97.03
CA HIS A 630 -71.60 40.20 96.21
C HIS A 630 -72.02 41.68 96.30
N ILE A 631 -73.31 41.98 96.09
CA ILE A 631 -73.85 43.36 96.16
C ILE A 631 -73.60 43.99 97.54
N LYS A 632 -73.67 43.19 98.61
CA LYS A 632 -73.39 43.64 99.99
C LYS A 632 -71.90 43.71 100.34
N GLY A 633 -71.00 43.40 99.39
CA GLY A 633 -69.55 43.36 99.58
C GLY A 633 -69.08 42.28 100.57
N LYS A 634 -69.92 41.27 100.86
CA LYS A 634 -69.61 40.22 101.85
C LYS A 634 -68.84 39.05 101.25
N LYS A 635 -69.11 38.71 100.00
CA LYS A 635 -68.38 37.69 99.24
C LYS A 635 -68.46 38.05 97.76
N LEU A 636 -67.34 38.46 97.19
CA LEU A 636 -67.27 38.86 95.78
C LEU A 636 -67.30 37.60 94.89
N ILE A 637 -68.25 37.55 93.97
CA ILE A 637 -68.18 36.74 92.75
C ILE A 637 -66.91 37.14 91.99
N LYS A 638 -66.15 36.14 91.56
CA LYS A 638 -64.89 36.30 90.82
C LYS A 638 -65.13 36.06 89.34
#